data_AF-A0A1S4GJN7-F1
#
_entry.id   AF-A0A1S4GJN7-F1
#
_cell.length_a   1.000
_cell.length_b   1.000
_cell.length_c   1.000
_cell.angle_alpha   90.00
_cell.angle_beta   90.00
_cell.angle_gamma   90.00
#
_symmetry.space_group_name_H-M   'P 1'
#
loop_
_entity.id
_entity.type
_entity.pdbx_description
1 polymer ?
#
loop_
_entity_poly.entity_id
_entity_poly.type
_entity_poly.pdbx_seq_one_letter_code
_entity_poly.pdbx_strand_id
1 'polypeptide(L)'
;MDTVATMRADNASLRKIQSKLVQWELKENPLAPLSATQTDFINRLTDLANGNAVSQAGDGAGSTSSADHEEQAPSGELPASLEQFKQSACVIDSTQNFLSWYNSIDAEILEHFDDVYLEYYEQLRARTSECDQMVQEIDVSLDSLRQLTQEFNFVSEKTASLHQASESLLQDQARLSDTGEEIKKRLKYFTQAESISQRLHNPTFSVSNETFVDMLNTIDDCLEYMRTNPTFSEATAYAVKYRACLSKATQMMKAYVLGILSNATAQVLTPKGSGVPRSLEALDQPKVNDPTADAAFVLFYGKFQASSPRVKRITALIEERLDRSPDYEQLLGELHQNYLTQRATIMSAGVDQAIKDLAKKHKGDHCALVRSACAFMVHICQDEHRLFYQFFAKHSAQLSIYMEGLCTILYDTLRPYIIRIDHLETLAEICSILKVEMLDEHVSYSPDSLEAFAKIVYQLLQDVQERIGFRAQNYLESDIRNYRPSAGDLAYPEKLEMMESIALSLQENQNPHVHLRRVDSRSSITSGMSVASLEATPPSATDSVLKVRTGGSSPADMHGMWYPTVRRTLVCLSRLYRCIDKTIFQSLSQQALAHCIYSVSTAASQIAQNRTTIDGELFEIKHLLILREQIAPFRVDFTAKETSLDFSKVRTAAYELLQKRKQLFSLGSNNALLEFLLDGTPQVREQLLDSRKDVDRQLKTVCETFIKDATKQLVGPVLTFIESAQNHLRNQPGGAKPAPVAGAGGPTSPGSVPAAGQSTGMALRMAPFAAPQQISSIIQECLRNIKSKLAGLQRSMQLYLANKDTEFILFRPIRNNIIGSFVKLEQILMLNAYTKDDLTIVSCPSAEQISVLLSSVNLAGGATGEQPVPSFGKPQPVRKISTSSIGSNAAEAVPPAKAPVEKKVSFDSGANTVVEIDRDEEQDTEKGKEVIVETQEAEVPVEQSDQSESASSVQS
;
A
#
# COMPACT_ATOMS: atom_id res chain seq x y z
N MET A 1 15.69 -51.96 -11.42
CA MET A 1 14.81 -52.79 -12.30
C MET A 1 14.92 -54.28 -11.99
N ASP A 2 15.77 -54.64 -11.04
CA ASP A 2 16.50 -55.91 -10.98
C ASP A 2 15.62 -57.02 -10.40
N THR A 3 14.65 -56.67 -9.56
CA THR A 3 13.57 -57.56 -9.08
C THR A 3 12.74 -58.18 -10.20
N VAL A 4 12.61 -57.50 -11.35
CA VAL A 4 11.91 -58.05 -12.53
C VAL A 4 12.86 -58.93 -13.36
N ALA A 5 14.18 -58.69 -13.29
CA ALA A 5 15.17 -59.53 -13.94
C ALA A 5 15.36 -60.87 -13.20
N THR A 6 15.43 -60.86 -11.86
CA THR A 6 15.48 -62.09 -11.04
C THR A 6 14.22 -62.93 -11.23
N MET A 7 13.02 -62.37 -11.04
CA MET A 7 11.76 -63.10 -11.26
C MET A 7 11.64 -63.70 -12.68
N ARG A 8 12.20 -63.05 -13.71
CA ARG A 8 12.26 -63.62 -15.07
C ARG A 8 13.28 -64.75 -15.20
N ALA A 9 14.43 -64.67 -14.52
CA ALA A 9 15.41 -65.75 -14.47
C ALA A 9 14.84 -66.99 -13.76
N ASP A 10 14.12 -66.80 -12.65
CA ASP A 10 13.52 -67.89 -11.88
C ASP A 10 12.34 -68.55 -12.63
N ASN A 11 11.52 -67.77 -13.35
CA ASN A 11 10.51 -68.35 -14.24
C ASN A 11 11.14 -69.14 -15.40
N ALA A 12 12.32 -68.73 -15.88
CA ALA A 12 13.05 -69.43 -16.93
C ALA A 12 13.77 -70.70 -16.42
N SER A 13 14.21 -70.74 -15.15
CA SER A 13 14.79 -71.94 -14.54
C SER A 13 13.72 -73.00 -14.28
N LEU A 14 12.56 -72.61 -13.72
CA LEU A 14 11.41 -73.51 -13.51
C LEU A 14 10.90 -74.14 -14.82
N ARG A 15 10.77 -73.36 -15.90
CA ARG A 15 10.39 -73.89 -17.22
C ARG A 15 11.42 -74.86 -17.80
N LYS A 16 12.72 -74.64 -17.55
CA LYS A 16 13.79 -75.60 -17.91
C LYS A 16 13.71 -76.90 -17.10
N ILE A 17 13.30 -76.82 -15.83
CA ILE A 17 13.11 -78.01 -14.98
C ILE A 17 11.90 -78.81 -15.46
N GLN A 18 10.73 -78.18 -15.68
CA GLN A 18 9.57 -78.85 -16.27
C GLN A 18 9.87 -79.47 -17.64
N SER A 19 10.57 -78.74 -18.53
CA SER A 19 10.97 -79.25 -19.84
C SER A 19 11.88 -80.48 -19.75
N LYS A 20 12.73 -80.60 -18.72
CA LYS A 20 13.56 -81.78 -18.49
C LYS A 20 12.78 -82.95 -17.89
N LEU A 21 11.81 -82.66 -17.01
CA LEU A 21 10.95 -83.67 -16.40
C LEU A 21 10.08 -84.36 -17.46
N VAL A 22 9.47 -83.59 -18.38
CA VAL A 22 8.71 -84.12 -19.51
C VAL A 22 9.59 -84.93 -20.47
N GLN A 23 10.89 -84.63 -20.57
CA GLN A 23 11.86 -85.43 -21.35
C GLN A 23 12.39 -86.67 -20.61
N TRP A 24 11.95 -86.90 -19.37
CA TRP A 24 12.28 -88.11 -18.60
C TRP A 24 11.29 -89.26 -18.89
N GLU A 25 10.06 -88.94 -19.28
CA GLU A 25 8.97 -89.90 -19.54
C GLU A 25 8.80 -90.30 -21.02
N LEU A 26 9.67 -89.81 -21.92
CA LEU A 26 9.58 -90.09 -23.36
C LEU A 26 10.01 -91.53 -23.69
N LYS A 27 9.19 -92.26 -24.46
CA LYS A 27 9.50 -93.63 -24.93
C LYS A 27 10.68 -93.71 -25.92
N GLU A 28 11.01 -92.62 -26.60
CA GLU A 28 12.19 -92.53 -27.46
C GLU A 28 13.19 -91.55 -26.85
N ASN A 29 14.41 -92.03 -26.57
CA ASN A 29 15.51 -91.28 -25.94
C ASN A 29 15.15 -90.56 -24.61
N PRO A 30 14.65 -91.27 -23.58
CA PRO A 30 14.50 -90.69 -22.23
C PRO A 30 15.85 -90.26 -21.65
N LEU A 31 15.87 -89.17 -20.86
CA LEU A 31 17.10 -88.68 -20.23
C LEU A 31 17.74 -89.64 -19.19
N ALA A 32 17.05 -90.71 -18.81
CA ALA A 32 17.61 -91.84 -18.07
C ALA A 32 17.19 -93.16 -18.74
N PRO A 33 17.96 -93.66 -19.72
CA PRO A 33 17.68 -94.97 -20.31
C PRO A 33 17.94 -96.08 -19.29
N LEU A 34 17.00 -97.02 -19.18
CA LEU A 34 17.19 -98.26 -18.42
C LEU A 34 18.41 -99.01 -18.97
N SER A 35 19.19 -99.65 -18.09
CA SER A 35 20.30 -100.49 -18.54
C SER A 35 19.76 -101.68 -19.35
N ALA A 36 20.62 -102.26 -20.21
CA ALA A 36 20.28 -103.50 -20.91
C ALA A 36 19.88 -104.61 -19.92
N THR A 37 20.54 -104.70 -18.76
CA THR A 37 20.22 -105.68 -17.70
C THR A 37 18.87 -105.40 -17.01
N GLN A 38 18.50 -104.14 -16.78
CA GLN A 38 17.19 -103.78 -16.23
C GLN A 38 16.06 -104.05 -17.23
N THR A 39 16.31 -103.75 -18.51
CA THR A 39 15.34 -103.99 -19.59
C THR A 39 15.10 -105.49 -19.78
N ASP A 40 16.18 -106.30 -19.80
CA ASP A 40 16.09 -107.75 -19.92
C ASP A 40 15.41 -108.40 -18.70
N PHE A 41 15.64 -107.86 -17.49
CA PHE A 41 14.94 -108.29 -16.28
C PHE A 41 13.43 -108.00 -16.37
N ILE A 42 13.03 -106.80 -16.80
CA ILE A 42 11.62 -106.42 -16.98
C ILE A 42 10.94 -107.29 -18.05
N ASN A 43 11.64 -107.62 -19.15
CA ASN A 43 11.12 -108.53 -20.17
C ASN A 43 10.89 -109.94 -19.59
N ARG A 44 11.89 -110.52 -18.90
CA ARG A 44 11.74 -111.83 -18.22
C ARG A 44 10.58 -111.85 -17.22
N LEU A 45 10.38 -110.77 -16.47
CA LEU A 45 9.27 -110.62 -15.53
C LEU A 45 7.91 -110.54 -16.26
N THR A 46 7.88 -109.92 -17.44
CA THR A 46 6.70 -109.84 -18.33
C THR A 46 6.38 -111.21 -18.96
N ASP A 47 7.40 -111.96 -19.39
CA ASP A 47 7.23 -113.31 -19.94
C ASP A 47 6.73 -114.31 -18.88
N LEU A 48 7.27 -114.22 -17.65
CA LEU A 48 6.77 -114.97 -16.49
C LEU A 48 5.32 -114.60 -16.14
N ALA A 49 4.97 -113.32 -16.18
CA ALA A 49 3.60 -112.84 -15.92
C ALA A 49 2.59 -113.30 -16.99
N ASN A 50 3.04 -113.54 -18.23
CA ASN A 50 2.21 -114.02 -19.34
C ASN A 50 2.07 -115.56 -19.40
N GLY A 51 2.69 -116.31 -18.48
CA GLY A 51 2.37 -117.73 -18.23
C GLY A 51 2.89 -118.76 -19.26
N ASN A 52 3.76 -118.38 -20.20
CA ASN A 52 4.35 -119.30 -21.16
C ASN A 52 5.54 -120.07 -20.57
N ALA A 53 5.28 -121.22 -19.95
CA ALA A 53 6.31 -122.16 -19.49
C ALA A 53 6.38 -123.42 -20.37
N VAL A 54 7.51 -123.62 -21.06
CA VAL A 54 7.89 -124.90 -21.68
C VAL A 54 9.36 -125.17 -21.38
N SER A 55 9.65 -126.36 -20.86
CA SER A 55 10.98 -126.76 -20.38
C SER A 55 11.80 -127.50 -21.45
N GLN A 56 13.09 -127.18 -21.57
CA GLN A 56 14.23 -128.06 -21.90
C GLN A 56 15.47 -127.18 -22.21
N ALA A 57 16.71 -127.54 -21.87
CA ALA A 57 17.18 -128.65 -21.04
C ALA A 57 18.41 -128.19 -20.24
N GLY A 58 18.69 -128.85 -19.11
CA GLY A 58 19.99 -128.78 -18.46
C GLY A 58 20.82 -130.02 -18.79
N ASP A 59 22.13 -129.94 -18.59
CA ASP A 59 23.01 -131.10 -18.57
C ASP A 59 24.16 -130.84 -17.59
N GLY A 60 24.49 -131.82 -16.75
CA GLY A 60 25.33 -131.62 -15.57
C GLY A 60 25.16 -132.73 -14.53
N ALA A 61 25.90 -133.83 -14.73
CA ALA A 61 25.84 -135.04 -13.91
C ALA A 61 26.42 -134.86 -12.48
N GLY A 62 26.04 -135.68 -11.50
CA GLY A 62 25.02 -136.75 -11.51
C GLY A 62 25.31 -137.87 -10.51
N SER A 63 24.47 -138.92 -10.55
CA SER A 63 24.47 -140.12 -9.68
C SER A 63 24.36 -141.37 -10.56
N THR A 64 25.34 -142.30 -10.53
CA THR A 64 25.42 -143.54 -9.72
C THR A 64 24.46 -144.66 -10.17
N SER A 65 24.63 -145.88 -9.66
CA SER A 65 24.57 -147.10 -10.47
C SER A 65 23.52 -148.15 -10.02
N SER A 66 23.34 -149.16 -10.89
CA SER A 66 22.69 -150.46 -10.64
C SER A 66 21.14 -150.47 -10.58
N ALA A 67 20.45 -151.56 -10.98
CA ALA A 67 20.84 -152.64 -11.90
C ALA A 67 19.56 -153.31 -12.46
N ASP A 68 19.62 -153.77 -13.71
CA ASP A 68 18.68 -154.77 -14.24
C ASP A 68 19.42 -155.63 -15.26
N HIS A 69 19.38 -156.96 -15.10
CA HIS A 69 20.32 -157.87 -15.77
C HIS A 69 19.64 -159.18 -16.20
N GLU A 70 19.12 -159.22 -17.43
CA GLU A 70 18.74 -160.47 -18.10
C GLU A 70 19.07 -160.42 -19.61
N GLU A 71 19.13 -161.59 -20.25
CA GLU A 71 19.56 -161.83 -21.65
C GLU A 71 20.98 -161.31 -22.02
N GLN A 72 22.05 -162.03 -21.63
CA GLN A 72 22.65 -163.13 -22.41
C GLN A 72 23.48 -162.74 -23.67
N ALA A 73 24.57 -161.99 -23.46
CA ALA A 73 25.78 -162.09 -24.29
C ALA A 73 27.04 -161.97 -23.39
N PRO A 74 27.72 -163.07 -22.99
CA PRO A 74 28.55 -163.04 -21.78
C PRO A 74 30.07 -163.20 -22.04
N SER A 75 30.84 -162.11 -21.93
CA SER A 75 32.32 -162.21 -21.96
C SER A 75 33.08 -161.11 -21.19
N GLY A 76 32.56 -160.70 -20.03
CA GLY A 76 33.30 -160.10 -18.91
C GLY A 76 34.10 -158.81 -19.15
N GLU A 77 33.64 -157.73 -18.52
CA GLU A 77 34.61 -156.88 -17.83
C GLU A 77 35.37 -157.75 -16.83
N LEU A 78 36.68 -157.73 -16.93
CA LEU A 78 37.55 -158.37 -15.96
C LEU A 78 37.92 -157.28 -14.96
N PRO A 79 37.75 -157.47 -13.64
CA PRO A 79 38.06 -156.43 -12.65
C PRO A 79 39.46 -155.84 -12.87
N ALA A 80 39.71 -154.60 -12.47
CA ALA A 80 41.00 -153.93 -12.73
C ALA A 80 42.22 -154.75 -12.25
N SER A 81 42.05 -155.50 -11.16
CA SER A 81 43.01 -156.48 -10.63
C SER A 81 43.24 -157.71 -11.53
N LEU A 82 42.25 -158.13 -12.31
CA LEU A 82 42.29 -159.20 -13.30
C LEU A 82 42.77 -158.71 -14.69
N GLU A 83 42.60 -157.42 -15.03
CA GLU A 83 43.35 -156.79 -16.13
C GLU A 83 44.85 -156.70 -15.83
N GLN A 84 45.20 -156.27 -14.61
CA GLN A 84 46.58 -156.26 -14.12
C GLN A 84 47.19 -157.68 -14.12
N PHE A 85 46.36 -158.72 -13.91
CA PHE A 85 46.75 -160.12 -14.06
C PHE A 85 46.88 -160.57 -15.53
N LYS A 86 46.09 -160.02 -16.47
CA LYS A 86 46.16 -160.37 -17.90
C LYS A 86 47.39 -159.78 -18.62
N GLN A 87 47.92 -158.65 -18.16
CA GLN A 87 49.15 -158.07 -18.71
C GLN A 87 50.43 -158.65 -18.08
N SER A 88 50.33 -159.37 -16.96
CA SER A 88 51.46 -160.01 -16.29
C SER A 88 51.55 -161.51 -16.62
N ALA A 89 52.62 -161.90 -17.32
CA ALA A 89 52.88 -163.30 -17.65
C ALA A 89 53.33 -164.10 -16.41
N CYS A 90 52.37 -164.52 -15.59
CA CYS A 90 52.59 -165.30 -14.36
C CYS A 90 51.54 -166.41 -14.23
N VAL A 91 51.96 -167.61 -13.79
CA VAL A 91 51.07 -168.76 -13.59
C VAL A 91 50.73 -168.88 -12.09
N ILE A 92 49.48 -169.22 -11.76
CA ILE A 92 48.98 -169.24 -10.38
C ILE A 92 49.30 -170.61 -9.73
N ASP A 93 50.30 -170.62 -8.84
CA ASP A 93 50.72 -171.84 -8.12
C ASP A 93 50.26 -171.87 -6.64
N SER A 94 49.46 -170.91 -6.14
CA SER A 94 49.00 -170.88 -4.74
C SER A 94 47.65 -170.18 -4.51
N THR A 95 46.87 -170.69 -3.55
CA THR A 95 45.48 -170.30 -3.27
C THR A 95 45.30 -168.97 -2.54
N GLN A 96 46.32 -168.45 -1.84
CA GLN A 96 46.17 -167.16 -1.10
C GLN A 96 45.86 -165.97 -2.02
N ASN A 97 46.33 -166.01 -3.28
CA ASN A 97 46.14 -164.92 -4.24
C ASN A 97 44.70 -164.82 -4.81
N PHE A 98 43.84 -165.82 -4.56
CA PHE A 98 42.46 -165.84 -5.06
C PHE A 98 41.46 -165.17 -4.09
N LEU A 99 41.63 -165.39 -2.79
CA LEU A 99 40.68 -164.88 -1.78
C LEU A 99 40.79 -163.36 -1.56
N SER A 100 41.97 -162.78 -1.74
CA SER A 100 42.16 -161.32 -1.73
C SER A 100 41.45 -160.63 -2.89
N TRP A 101 41.34 -161.29 -4.05
CA TRP A 101 40.66 -160.79 -5.23
C TRP A 101 39.14 -160.78 -5.05
N TYR A 102 38.55 -161.88 -4.57
CA TYR A 102 37.10 -162.01 -4.36
C TYR A 102 36.54 -160.93 -3.41
N ASN A 103 37.18 -160.76 -2.25
CA ASN A 103 36.71 -159.82 -1.21
C ASN A 103 36.71 -158.34 -1.65
N SER A 104 37.44 -158.00 -2.73
CA SER A 104 37.45 -156.64 -3.27
C SER A 104 36.18 -156.28 -4.03
N ILE A 105 35.45 -157.27 -4.56
CA ILE A 105 34.29 -157.07 -5.44
C ILE A 105 33.00 -157.03 -4.61
N ASP A 106 32.91 -157.88 -3.58
CA ASP A 106 31.77 -157.98 -2.65
C ASP A 106 31.53 -156.68 -1.86
N ALA A 107 32.61 -155.93 -1.58
CA ALA A 107 32.55 -154.63 -0.90
C ALA A 107 31.96 -153.51 -1.78
N GLU A 108 32.33 -153.47 -3.07
CA GLU A 108 31.97 -152.41 -4.03
C GLU A 108 30.45 -152.40 -4.35
N ILE A 109 29.82 -153.58 -4.39
CA ILE A 109 28.37 -153.73 -4.62
C ILE A 109 27.55 -153.23 -3.41
N LEU A 110 28.08 -153.37 -2.19
CA LEU A 110 27.42 -152.97 -0.95
C LEU A 110 27.46 -151.44 -0.70
N GLU A 111 28.32 -150.70 -1.39
CA GLU A 111 28.54 -149.27 -1.16
C GLU A 111 27.60 -148.36 -1.98
N HIS A 112 26.92 -148.87 -3.01
CA HIS A 112 26.21 -148.06 -4.02
C HIS A 112 24.67 -148.20 -4.10
N PHE A 113 24.02 -148.86 -3.13
CA PHE A 113 22.58 -149.18 -3.24
C PHE A 113 21.61 -148.06 -2.84
N ASP A 114 21.99 -147.16 -1.91
CA ASP A 114 21.07 -146.20 -1.26
C ASP A 114 21.18 -144.75 -1.78
N ASP A 115 22.17 -144.42 -2.62
CA ASP A 115 22.57 -143.05 -3.01
C ASP A 115 21.40 -142.16 -3.47
N VAL A 116 20.52 -142.69 -4.32
CA VAL A 116 19.49 -141.92 -5.04
C VAL A 116 18.43 -141.31 -4.09
N TYR A 117 18.13 -141.97 -2.96
CA TYR A 117 17.17 -141.45 -1.99
C TYR A 117 17.77 -140.38 -1.08
N LEU A 118 19.07 -140.46 -0.81
CA LEU A 118 19.80 -139.42 -0.07
C LEU A 118 19.83 -138.11 -0.86
N GLU A 119 20.17 -138.17 -2.16
CA GLU A 119 20.27 -136.98 -3.02
C GLU A 119 18.95 -136.17 -3.07
N TYR A 120 17.80 -136.85 -3.20
CA TYR A 120 16.50 -136.15 -3.23
C TYR A 120 16.11 -135.52 -1.88
N TYR A 121 16.47 -136.15 -0.76
CA TYR A 121 16.26 -135.58 0.57
C TYR A 121 17.10 -134.32 0.79
N GLU A 122 18.36 -134.31 0.32
CA GLU A 122 19.23 -133.13 0.40
C GLU A 122 18.70 -131.95 -0.43
N GLN A 123 18.14 -132.20 -1.62
CA GLN A 123 17.51 -131.14 -2.43
C GLN A 123 16.32 -130.46 -1.71
N LEU A 124 15.42 -131.24 -1.08
CA LEU A 124 14.28 -130.70 -0.32
C LEU A 124 14.75 -129.91 0.91
N ARG A 125 15.80 -130.39 1.59
CA ARG A 125 16.41 -129.70 2.73
C ARG A 125 17.06 -128.38 2.31
N ALA A 126 17.76 -128.36 1.17
CA ALA A 126 18.36 -127.15 0.60
C ALA A 126 17.29 -126.09 0.27
N ARG A 127 16.21 -126.47 -0.43
CA ARG A 127 15.11 -125.53 -0.77
C ARG A 127 14.39 -124.95 0.45
N THR A 128 14.27 -125.74 1.52
CA THR A 128 13.71 -125.22 2.79
C THR A 128 14.65 -124.16 3.39
N SER A 129 15.96 -124.43 3.42
CA SER A 129 16.97 -123.48 3.91
C SER A 129 17.05 -122.20 3.08
N GLU A 130 16.89 -122.29 1.75
CA GLU A 130 16.83 -121.11 0.87
C GLU A 130 15.64 -120.19 1.21
N CYS A 131 14.47 -120.78 1.53
CA CYS A 131 13.28 -120.02 1.89
C CYS A 131 13.43 -119.33 3.26
N ASP A 132 13.91 -120.04 4.28
CA ASP A 132 14.16 -119.47 5.61
C ASP A 132 15.20 -118.33 5.54
N GLN A 133 16.26 -118.50 4.73
CA GLN A 133 17.27 -117.47 4.50
C GLN A 133 16.68 -116.23 3.80
N MET A 134 15.82 -116.41 2.80
CA MET A 134 15.16 -115.29 2.10
C MET A 134 14.21 -114.51 3.02
N VAL A 135 13.48 -115.18 3.91
CA VAL A 135 12.65 -114.50 4.93
C VAL A 135 13.52 -113.71 5.89
N GLN A 136 14.65 -114.26 6.33
CA GLN A 136 15.59 -113.56 7.22
C GLN A 136 16.19 -112.32 6.55
N GLU A 137 16.53 -112.37 5.26
CA GLU A 137 17.01 -111.21 4.49
C GLU A 137 15.92 -110.12 4.33
N ILE A 138 14.65 -110.50 4.20
CA ILE A 138 13.52 -109.55 4.14
C ILE A 138 13.33 -108.84 5.49
N ASP A 139 13.35 -109.55 6.62
CA ASP A 139 13.21 -108.93 7.94
C ASP A 139 14.37 -107.98 8.26
N VAL A 140 15.62 -108.39 7.96
CA VAL A 140 16.81 -107.51 8.08
C VAL A 140 16.69 -106.26 7.19
N SER A 141 16.13 -106.41 5.99
CA SER A 141 15.88 -105.28 5.08
C SER A 141 14.79 -104.33 5.62
N LEU A 142 13.71 -104.87 6.21
CA LEU A 142 12.64 -104.08 6.80
C LEU A 142 13.09 -103.31 8.05
N ASP A 143 13.88 -103.92 8.93
CA ASP A 143 14.45 -103.21 10.09
C ASP A 143 15.49 -102.16 9.69
N SER A 144 16.30 -102.43 8.67
CA SER A 144 17.18 -101.41 8.06
C SER A 144 16.40 -100.20 7.53
N LEU A 145 15.24 -100.44 6.90
CA LEU A 145 14.38 -99.40 6.34
C LEU A 145 13.61 -98.63 7.44
N ARG A 146 13.21 -99.30 8.53
CA ARG A 146 12.69 -98.66 9.75
C ARG A 146 13.74 -97.75 10.39
N GLN A 147 14.99 -98.22 10.54
CA GLN A 147 16.08 -97.41 11.09
C GLN A 147 16.38 -96.20 10.21
N LEU A 148 16.48 -96.38 8.88
CA LEU A 148 16.66 -95.28 7.93
C LEU A 148 15.53 -94.22 8.04
N THR A 149 14.29 -94.66 8.28
CA THR A 149 13.15 -93.76 8.48
C THR A 149 13.25 -92.98 9.79
N GLN A 150 13.74 -93.59 10.87
CA GLN A 150 13.99 -92.91 12.14
C GLN A 150 15.12 -91.88 12.03
N GLU A 151 16.25 -92.25 11.41
CA GLU A 151 17.37 -91.35 11.16
C GLU A 151 16.96 -90.18 10.25
N PHE A 152 16.19 -90.44 9.18
CA PHE A 152 15.67 -89.38 8.31
C PHE A 152 14.78 -88.39 9.09
N ASN A 153 13.87 -88.86 9.93
CA ASN A 153 13.01 -88.00 10.74
C ASN A 153 13.82 -87.19 11.76
N PHE A 154 14.80 -87.80 12.43
CA PHE A 154 15.71 -87.12 13.35
C PHE A 154 16.52 -86.03 12.64
N VAL A 155 17.13 -86.34 11.49
CA VAL A 155 17.86 -85.36 10.67
C VAL A 155 16.93 -84.26 10.18
N SER A 156 15.70 -84.58 9.76
CA SER A 156 14.71 -83.58 9.33
C SER A 156 14.32 -82.63 10.47
N GLU A 157 14.04 -83.12 11.67
CA GLU A 157 13.71 -82.29 12.83
C GLU A 157 14.90 -81.41 13.26
N LYS A 158 16.11 -81.97 13.30
CA LYS A 158 17.33 -81.20 13.61
C LYS A 158 17.67 -80.17 12.54
N THR A 159 17.51 -80.49 11.27
CA THR A 159 17.72 -79.55 10.16
C THR A 159 16.66 -78.45 10.15
N ALA A 160 15.39 -78.74 10.44
CA ALA A 160 14.34 -77.73 10.58
C ALA A 160 14.59 -76.79 11.76
N SER A 161 14.96 -77.35 12.93
CA SER A 161 15.32 -76.57 14.12
C SER A 161 16.57 -75.69 13.89
N LEU A 162 17.58 -76.23 13.20
CA LEU A 162 18.78 -75.48 12.81
C LEU A 162 18.46 -74.36 11.80
N HIS A 163 17.60 -74.63 10.81
CA HIS A 163 17.15 -73.60 9.88
C HIS A 163 16.40 -72.48 10.60
N GLN A 164 15.44 -72.79 11.45
CA GLN A 164 14.70 -71.80 12.25
C GLN A 164 15.63 -70.97 13.15
N ALA A 165 16.61 -71.60 13.80
CA ALA A 165 17.63 -70.91 14.58
C ALA A 165 18.53 -70.00 13.71
N SER A 166 18.93 -70.48 12.52
CA SER A 166 19.74 -69.70 11.58
C SER A 166 18.96 -68.50 11.00
N GLU A 167 17.66 -68.65 10.75
CA GLU A 167 16.80 -67.59 10.26
C GLU A 167 16.56 -66.54 11.33
N SER A 168 16.31 -66.94 12.59
CA SER A 168 16.26 -66.02 13.73
C SER A 168 17.57 -65.25 13.90
N LEU A 169 18.73 -65.93 13.78
CA LEU A 169 20.04 -65.29 13.85
C LEU A 169 20.30 -64.32 12.69
N LEU A 170 19.82 -64.62 11.48
CA LEU A 170 19.90 -63.71 10.33
C LEU A 170 18.99 -62.49 10.49
N GLN A 171 17.78 -62.67 11.05
CA GLN A 171 16.87 -61.57 11.37
C GLN A 171 17.45 -60.67 12.48
N ASP A 172 18.01 -61.25 13.54
CA ASP A 172 18.70 -60.49 14.59
C ASP A 172 19.98 -59.83 14.08
N GLN A 173 20.76 -60.47 13.20
CA GLN A 173 21.93 -59.86 12.56
C GLN A 173 21.54 -58.64 11.71
N ALA A 174 20.48 -58.75 10.90
CA ALA A 174 19.97 -57.63 10.11
C ALA A 174 19.52 -56.48 11.02
N ARG A 175 18.71 -56.78 12.04
CA ARG A 175 18.22 -55.81 13.03
C ARG A 175 19.35 -55.13 13.83
N LEU A 176 20.40 -55.86 14.17
CA LEU A 176 21.60 -55.32 14.84
C LEU A 176 22.44 -54.47 13.88
N SER A 177 22.47 -54.79 12.58
CA SER A 177 23.06 -53.93 11.55
C SER A 177 22.28 -52.62 11.41
N ASP A 178 20.96 -52.69 11.22
CA ASP A 178 20.09 -51.52 11.05
C ASP A 178 20.15 -50.56 12.26
N THR A 179 20.11 -51.11 13.47
CA THR A 179 20.25 -50.31 14.70
C THR A 179 21.67 -49.76 14.86
N GLY A 180 22.71 -50.49 14.44
CA GLY A 180 24.09 -50.02 14.38
C GLY A 180 24.26 -48.85 13.40
N GLU A 181 23.65 -48.90 12.22
CA GLU A 181 23.67 -47.81 11.24
C GLU A 181 22.91 -46.58 11.72
N GLU A 182 21.73 -46.75 12.33
CA GLU A 182 20.95 -45.64 12.88
C GLU A 182 21.67 -44.98 14.08
N ILE A 183 22.32 -45.77 14.96
CA ILE A 183 23.19 -45.23 16.03
C ILE A 183 24.34 -44.43 15.42
N LYS A 184 25.03 -44.96 14.41
CA LYS A 184 26.15 -44.30 13.71
C LYS A 184 25.71 -42.99 13.03
N LYS A 185 24.52 -42.98 12.42
CA LYS A 185 23.89 -41.81 11.80
C LYS A 185 23.55 -40.72 12.82
N ARG A 186 23.05 -41.08 14.01
CA ARG A 186 22.81 -40.13 15.12
C ARG A 186 24.12 -39.61 15.72
N LEU A 187 25.10 -40.50 15.94
CA LEU A 187 26.41 -40.19 16.53
C LEU A 187 27.27 -39.24 15.66
N LYS A 188 27.03 -39.20 14.35
CA LYS A 188 27.62 -38.21 13.42
C LYS A 188 27.46 -36.78 13.93
N TYR A 189 26.28 -36.40 14.41
CA TYR A 189 25.98 -35.05 14.87
C TYR A 189 26.69 -34.67 16.19
N PHE A 190 27.22 -35.64 16.94
CA PHE A 190 27.98 -35.40 18.18
C PHE A 190 29.49 -35.41 17.93
N THR A 191 29.98 -36.27 17.04
CA THR A 191 31.43 -36.41 16.75
C THR A 191 32.03 -35.27 15.92
N GLN A 192 31.23 -34.53 15.15
CA GLN A 192 31.75 -33.50 14.24
C GLN A 192 32.21 -32.19 14.91
N ALA A 193 31.73 -31.88 16.13
CA ALA A 193 31.98 -30.61 16.81
C ALA A 193 33.48 -30.27 16.97
N GLU A 194 34.29 -31.26 17.34
CA GLU A 194 35.72 -31.05 17.62
C GLU A 194 36.53 -30.87 16.33
N SER A 195 36.20 -31.62 15.27
CA SER A 195 36.80 -31.47 13.93
C SER A 195 36.49 -30.10 13.30
N ILE A 196 35.29 -29.57 13.52
CA ILE A 196 34.90 -28.24 13.06
C ILE A 196 35.60 -27.16 13.89
N SER A 197 35.58 -27.28 15.22
CA SER A 197 36.26 -26.35 16.13
C SER A 197 37.76 -26.23 15.82
N GLN A 198 38.47 -27.36 15.64
CA GLN A 198 39.90 -27.36 15.29
C GLN A 198 40.17 -26.65 13.95
N ARG A 199 39.32 -26.83 12.93
CA ARG A 199 39.45 -26.13 11.64
C ARG A 199 39.21 -24.63 11.77
N LEU A 200 38.22 -24.20 12.55
CA LEU A 200 37.94 -22.78 12.82
C LEU A 200 38.99 -22.08 13.71
N HIS A 201 39.87 -22.83 14.37
CA HIS A 201 41.02 -22.28 15.10
C HIS A 201 42.28 -22.10 14.24
N ASN A 202 42.33 -22.63 13.01
CA ASN A 202 43.49 -22.49 12.14
C ASN A 202 43.54 -21.09 11.49
N PRO A 203 44.57 -20.26 11.73
CA PRO A 203 44.62 -18.87 11.23
C PRO A 203 44.84 -18.77 9.71
N THR A 204 45.24 -19.86 9.06
CA THR A 204 45.35 -19.98 7.60
C THR A 204 44.03 -20.29 6.92
N PHE A 205 42.96 -20.61 7.66
CA PHE A 205 41.68 -21.00 7.08
C PHE A 205 40.88 -19.78 6.60
N SER A 206 40.74 -19.65 5.28
CA SER A 206 40.10 -18.50 4.63
C SER A 206 38.60 -18.70 4.42
N VAL A 207 37.83 -17.70 4.83
CA VAL A 207 36.37 -17.54 4.58
C VAL A 207 36.02 -17.59 3.08
N SER A 208 36.99 -17.35 2.18
CA SER A 208 36.76 -17.38 0.73
C SER A 208 36.74 -18.78 0.09
N ASN A 209 36.96 -19.84 0.87
CA ASN A 209 37.03 -21.23 0.41
C ASN A 209 35.64 -21.90 0.53
N GLU A 210 35.24 -22.71 -0.45
CA GLU A 210 33.95 -23.43 -0.46
C GLU A 210 33.82 -24.40 0.72
N THR A 211 34.94 -24.98 1.19
CA THR A 211 34.96 -25.79 2.42
C THR A 211 34.58 -25.01 3.69
N PHE A 212 34.53 -23.67 3.67
CA PHE A 212 33.94 -22.86 4.73
C PHE A 212 32.41 -22.97 4.72
N VAL A 213 31.79 -22.98 3.53
CA VAL A 213 30.34 -23.11 3.34
C VAL A 213 29.87 -24.51 3.76
N ASP A 214 30.60 -25.56 3.40
CA ASP A 214 30.32 -26.93 3.85
C ASP A 214 30.33 -27.03 5.39
N MET A 215 31.26 -26.34 6.06
CA MET A 215 31.28 -26.30 7.52
C MET A 215 30.15 -25.47 8.12
N LEU A 216 29.76 -24.32 7.53
CA LEU A 216 28.57 -23.59 7.99
C LEU A 216 27.32 -24.47 7.88
N ASN A 217 27.08 -25.07 6.72
CA ASN A 217 25.96 -25.99 6.51
C ASN A 217 25.98 -27.13 7.56
N THR A 218 27.15 -27.71 7.83
CA THR A 218 27.29 -28.76 8.86
C THR A 218 27.02 -28.24 10.28
N ILE A 219 27.46 -27.03 10.64
CA ILE A 219 27.18 -26.41 11.94
C ILE A 219 25.67 -26.16 12.09
N ASP A 220 25.05 -25.57 11.08
CA ASP A 220 23.64 -25.23 11.07
C ASP A 220 22.77 -26.50 11.15
N ASP A 221 23.06 -27.52 10.34
CA ASP A 221 22.35 -28.81 10.34
C ASP A 221 22.51 -29.53 11.70
N CYS A 222 23.68 -29.42 12.34
CA CYS A 222 23.89 -29.90 13.71
C CYS A 222 23.07 -29.11 14.74
N LEU A 223 22.99 -27.78 14.63
CA LEU A 223 22.18 -26.95 15.52
C LEU A 223 20.68 -27.25 15.38
N GLU A 224 20.19 -27.45 14.16
CA GLU A 224 18.81 -27.88 13.91
C GLU A 224 18.54 -29.30 14.44
N TYR A 225 19.48 -30.24 14.27
CA TYR A 225 19.34 -31.58 14.83
C TYR A 225 19.24 -31.57 16.37
N MET A 226 20.05 -30.75 17.05
CA MET A 226 19.93 -30.59 18.52
C MET A 226 18.66 -29.82 18.94
N ARG A 227 18.19 -28.88 18.11
CA ARG A 227 16.91 -28.15 18.34
C ARG A 227 15.69 -29.07 18.23
N THR A 228 15.72 -30.01 17.29
CA THR A 228 14.63 -30.98 17.04
C THR A 228 14.64 -32.17 18.00
N ASN A 229 15.79 -32.49 18.61
CA ASN A 229 15.95 -33.61 19.55
C ASN A 229 16.42 -33.16 20.95
N PRO A 230 15.65 -32.30 21.67
CA PRO A 230 16.05 -31.78 22.98
C PRO A 230 16.04 -32.84 24.10
N THR A 231 15.55 -34.05 23.82
CA THR A 231 15.43 -35.16 24.78
C THR A 231 16.72 -35.98 24.95
N PHE A 232 17.75 -35.81 24.12
CA PHE A 232 19.04 -36.47 24.30
C PHE A 232 19.87 -35.75 25.39
N SER A 233 20.47 -36.53 26.30
CA SER A 233 21.18 -36.03 27.49
C SER A 233 22.25 -34.97 27.21
N GLU A 234 23.03 -35.12 26.13
CA GLU A 234 24.11 -34.20 25.77
C GLU A 234 23.72 -33.15 24.70
N ALA A 235 22.48 -33.15 24.20
CA ALA A 235 22.08 -32.25 23.10
C ALA A 235 22.25 -30.76 23.46
N THR A 236 21.95 -30.39 24.70
CA THR A 236 22.15 -29.02 25.21
C THR A 236 23.63 -28.62 25.26
N ALA A 237 24.51 -29.53 25.73
CA ALA A 237 25.94 -29.30 25.78
C ALA A 237 26.56 -29.18 24.37
N TYR A 238 26.16 -30.03 23.42
CA TYR A 238 26.64 -29.93 22.04
C TYR A 238 26.04 -28.73 21.30
N ALA A 239 24.78 -28.34 21.55
CA ALA A 239 24.23 -27.09 21.02
C ALA A 239 25.06 -25.86 21.46
N VAL A 240 25.55 -25.83 22.71
CA VAL A 240 26.48 -24.78 23.17
C VAL A 240 27.84 -24.88 22.44
N LYS A 241 28.42 -26.07 22.28
CA LYS A 241 29.66 -26.26 21.49
C LYS A 241 29.49 -25.76 20.04
N TYR A 242 28.37 -26.08 19.38
CA TYR A 242 28.10 -25.65 18.01
C TYR A 242 27.80 -24.14 17.90
N ARG A 243 27.09 -23.53 18.85
CA ARG A 243 26.94 -22.05 18.91
C ARG A 243 28.28 -21.35 19.09
N ALA A 244 29.20 -21.90 19.89
CA ALA A 244 30.56 -21.36 20.01
C ALA A 244 31.35 -21.47 18.69
N CYS A 245 31.17 -22.56 17.93
CA CYS A 245 31.72 -22.70 16.58
C CYS A 245 31.10 -21.68 15.60
N LEU A 246 29.78 -21.51 15.63
CA LEU A 246 29.07 -20.52 14.81
C LEU A 246 29.55 -19.09 15.11
N SER A 247 29.59 -18.70 16.39
CA SER A 247 30.11 -17.40 16.84
C SER A 247 31.57 -17.16 16.39
N LYS A 248 32.41 -18.20 16.39
CA LYS A 248 33.77 -18.12 15.84
C LYS A 248 33.76 -17.89 14.32
N ALA A 249 32.89 -18.59 13.59
CA ALA A 249 32.76 -18.46 12.14
C ALA A 249 32.17 -17.10 11.72
N THR A 250 31.15 -16.59 12.42
CA THR A 250 30.59 -15.24 12.19
C THR A 250 31.61 -14.15 12.47
N GLN A 251 32.40 -14.26 13.53
CA GLN A 251 33.51 -13.35 13.81
C GLN A 251 34.62 -13.41 12.74
N MET A 252 34.89 -14.58 12.13
CA MET A 252 35.80 -14.68 10.97
C MET A 252 35.23 -14.01 9.72
N MET A 253 33.94 -14.21 9.41
CA MET A 253 33.26 -13.51 8.30
C MET A 253 33.28 -11.99 8.49
N LYS A 254 32.97 -11.51 9.71
CA LYS A 254 33.07 -10.11 10.12
C LYS A 254 34.48 -9.56 9.90
N ALA A 255 35.50 -10.20 10.46
CA ALA A 255 36.89 -9.76 10.32
C ALA A 255 37.35 -9.69 8.85
N TYR A 256 36.94 -10.65 8.01
CA TYR A 256 37.24 -10.66 6.58
C TYR A 256 36.61 -9.47 5.85
N VAL A 257 35.31 -9.22 6.05
CA VAL A 257 34.60 -8.09 5.41
C VAL A 257 35.12 -6.75 5.89
N LEU A 258 35.33 -6.58 7.22
CA LEU A 258 35.91 -5.36 7.78
C LEU A 258 37.33 -5.08 7.26
N GLY A 259 38.16 -6.11 7.08
CA GLY A 259 39.50 -5.99 6.50
C GLY A 259 39.48 -5.53 5.03
N ILE A 260 38.46 -5.90 4.27
CA ILE A 260 38.27 -5.41 2.88
C ILE A 260 37.77 -3.97 2.88
N LEU A 261 36.75 -3.65 3.66
CA LEU A 261 36.12 -2.32 3.68
C LEU A 261 37.06 -1.26 4.24
N SER A 262 37.77 -1.52 5.34
CA SER A 262 38.76 -0.58 5.90
C SER A 262 39.96 -0.34 4.98
N ASN A 263 40.37 -1.35 4.20
CA ASN A 263 41.39 -1.19 3.16
C ASN A 263 40.88 -0.32 1.99
N ALA A 264 39.62 -0.48 1.57
CA ALA A 264 38.99 0.43 0.62
C ALA A 264 38.96 1.87 1.14
N THR A 265 38.49 2.10 2.38
CA THR A 265 38.50 3.41 3.05
C THR A 265 39.91 4.02 3.07
N ALA A 266 40.92 3.26 3.50
CA ALA A 266 42.30 3.73 3.55
C ALA A 266 42.85 4.14 2.17
N GLN A 267 42.47 3.45 1.09
CA GLN A 267 42.85 3.81 -0.27
C GLN A 267 42.18 5.10 -0.78
N VAL A 268 40.96 5.40 -0.32
CA VAL A 268 40.25 6.66 -0.67
C VAL A 268 40.79 7.84 0.16
N LEU A 269 41.10 7.63 1.45
CA LEU A 269 41.69 8.66 2.31
C LEU A 269 43.18 8.93 2.00
N THR A 270 43.92 7.93 1.51
CA THR A 270 45.35 8.06 1.14
C THR A 270 45.62 7.64 -0.31
N PRO A 271 45.12 8.41 -1.30
CA PRO A 271 45.28 8.08 -2.72
C PRO A 271 46.75 8.19 -3.15
N LYS A 272 47.41 7.04 -3.33
CA LYS A 272 48.80 6.97 -3.77
C LYS A 272 48.95 7.36 -5.24
N GLY A 273 49.28 8.63 -5.49
CA GLY A 273 49.86 9.09 -6.77
C GLY A 273 49.07 10.12 -7.58
N SER A 274 47.89 10.56 -7.13
CA SER A 274 47.06 11.53 -7.88
C SER A 274 47.07 12.92 -7.23
N GLY A 275 47.73 13.90 -7.86
CA GLY A 275 47.68 15.33 -7.50
C GLY A 275 46.38 16.04 -7.88
N VAL A 276 45.25 15.31 -7.91
CA VAL A 276 43.93 15.80 -8.30
C VAL A 276 43.25 16.44 -7.08
N PRO A 277 42.56 17.60 -7.22
CA PRO A 277 41.88 18.26 -6.10
C PRO A 277 40.79 17.37 -5.50
N ARG A 278 40.66 17.39 -4.17
CA ARG A 278 39.74 16.54 -3.38
C ARG A 278 38.28 16.99 -3.41
N SER A 279 37.84 17.77 -4.40
CA SER A 279 36.51 18.36 -4.37
C SER A 279 35.44 17.42 -4.93
N LEU A 280 34.43 17.14 -4.11
CA LEU A 280 33.24 16.38 -4.51
C LEU A 280 32.33 17.21 -5.45
N GLU A 281 32.55 18.53 -5.55
CA GLU A 281 31.88 19.45 -6.50
C GLU A 281 32.01 19.03 -7.97
N ALA A 282 33.00 18.23 -8.35
CA ALA A 282 33.14 17.78 -9.74
C ALA A 282 31.93 16.94 -10.21
N LEU A 283 31.11 16.43 -9.28
CA LEU A 283 29.87 15.70 -9.57
C LEU A 283 28.63 16.61 -9.74
N ASP A 284 28.76 17.93 -9.57
CA ASP A 284 27.66 18.92 -9.65
C ASP A 284 26.97 18.96 -11.03
N GLN A 285 27.70 18.64 -12.12
CA GLN A 285 27.14 18.60 -13.48
C GLN A 285 27.85 17.55 -14.37
N PRO A 286 27.15 16.53 -14.89
CA PRO A 286 27.69 15.59 -15.88
C PRO A 286 27.78 16.26 -17.27
N LYS A 287 28.76 17.15 -17.44
CA LYS A 287 29.16 17.63 -18.76
C LYS A 287 29.80 16.48 -19.52
N VAL A 288 29.35 16.26 -20.76
CA VAL A 288 29.86 15.18 -21.61
C VAL A 288 31.37 15.37 -21.80
N ASN A 289 32.14 14.39 -21.31
CA ASN A 289 33.61 14.35 -21.31
C ASN A 289 34.32 15.35 -20.37
N ASP A 290 33.83 15.61 -19.15
CA ASP A 290 34.63 16.27 -18.11
C ASP A 290 35.44 15.24 -17.28
N PRO A 291 36.77 15.14 -17.47
CA PRO A 291 37.59 14.11 -16.81
C PRO A 291 37.75 14.35 -15.29
N THR A 292 37.32 15.50 -14.77
CA THR A 292 37.38 15.79 -13.33
C THR A 292 36.25 15.10 -12.57
N ALA A 293 35.05 15.02 -13.17
CA ALA A 293 33.89 14.31 -12.62
C ALA A 293 34.16 12.82 -12.50
N ASP A 294 34.63 12.19 -13.59
CA ASP A 294 34.99 10.77 -13.63
C ASP A 294 36.09 10.44 -12.60
N ALA A 295 37.10 11.31 -12.45
CA ALA A 295 38.16 11.12 -11.47
C ALA A 295 37.65 11.15 -10.02
N ALA A 296 36.70 12.05 -9.71
CA ALA A 296 36.05 12.09 -8.40
C ALA A 296 35.19 10.84 -8.15
N PHE A 297 34.38 10.42 -9.12
CA PHE A 297 33.55 9.22 -9.01
C PHE A 297 34.40 7.94 -8.81
N VAL A 298 35.46 7.78 -9.60
CA VAL A 298 36.39 6.64 -9.49
C VAL A 298 37.10 6.61 -8.13
N LEU A 299 37.38 7.78 -7.54
CA LEU A 299 37.99 7.89 -6.21
C LEU A 299 37.00 7.52 -5.09
N PHE A 300 35.80 8.12 -5.06
CA PHE A 300 34.84 7.92 -3.96
C PHE A 300 34.03 6.62 -4.06
N TYR A 301 33.70 6.16 -5.28
CA TYR A 301 32.86 4.97 -5.52
C TYR A 301 33.65 3.80 -6.12
N GLY A 302 34.51 4.05 -7.10
CA GLY A 302 35.19 2.99 -7.87
C GLY A 302 36.00 2.00 -7.01
N LYS A 303 36.62 2.45 -5.92
CA LYS A 303 37.36 1.58 -4.97
C LYS A 303 36.45 0.65 -4.14
N PHE A 304 35.23 1.07 -3.84
CA PHE A 304 34.23 0.22 -3.19
C PHE A 304 33.56 -0.71 -4.20
N GLN A 305 33.21 -0.23 -5.39
CA GLN A 305 32.67 -1.09 -6.46
C GLN A 305 33.63 -2.23 -6.83
N ALA A 306 34.94 -1.97 -6.88
CA ALA A 306 35.95 -3.00 -7.12
C ALA A 306 36.09 -4.05 -6.00
N SER A 307 35.67 -3.74 -4.77
CA SER A 307 35.69 -4.70 -3.65
C SER A 307 34.35 -5.41 -3.43
N SER A 308 33.26 -4.86 -3.94
CA SER A 308 31.89 -5.38 -3.83
C SER A 308 31.76 -6.88 -4.13
N PRO A 309 32.23 -7.45 -5.26
CA PRO A 309 32.01 -8.87 -5.57
C PRO A 309 32.58 -9.83 -4.50
N ARG A 310 33.68 -9.45 -3.85
CA ARG A 310 34.31 -10.25 -2.78
C ARG A 310 33.54 -10.20 -1.47
N VAL A 311 32.92 -9.06 -1.16
CA VAL A 311 32.07 -8.91 0.02
C VAL A 311 30.70 -9.54 -0.24
N LYS A 312 30.12 -9.32 -1.43
CA LYS A 312 28.83 -9.87 -1.85
C LYS A 312 28.78 -11.40 -1.77
N ARG A 313 29.89 -12.10 -2.08
CA ARG A 313 29.99 -13.56 -1.89
C ARG A 313 29.76 -13.98 -0.43
N ILE A 314 30.18 -13.16 0.55
CA ILE A 314 30.05 -13.48 1.98
C ILE A 314 28.73 -12.97 2.55
N THR A 315 28.28 -11.78 2.17
CA THR A 315 26.98 -11.23 2.63
C THR A 315 25.81 -12.07 2.09
N ALA A 316 25.86 -12.53 0.84
CA ALA A 316 24.82 -13.42 0.29
C ALA A 316 24.71 -14.75 1.07
N LEU A 317 25.83 -15.32 1.54
CA LEU A 317 25.82 -16.52 2.38
C LEU A 317 25.19 -16.27 3.76
N ILE A 318 25.28 -15.04 4.29
CA ILE A 318 24.65 -14.64 5.54
C ILE A 318 23.15 -14.37 5.31
N GLU A 319 22.80 -13.66 4.23
CA GLU A 319 21.43 -13.35 3.83
C GLU A 319 20.60 -14.60 3.47
N GLU A 320 21.24 -15.67 3.00
CA GLU A 320 20.66 -17.01 2.78
C GLU A 320 20.37 -17.76 4.10
N ARG A 321 21.06 -17.44 5.20
CA ARG A 321 21.04 -18.21 6.47
C ARG A 321 20.32 -17.51 7.63
N LEU A 322 19.71 -16.34 7.39
CA LEU A 322 18.99 -15.57 8.41
C LEU A 322 17.94 -16.41 9.17
N ASP A 323 17.19 -17.24 8.46
CA ASP A 323 16.13 -18.07 9.05
C ASP A 323 16.68 -19.25 9.90
N ARG A 324 17.99 -19.55 9.85
CA ARG A 324 18.61 -20.68 10.57
C ARG A 324 19.11 -20.32 11.98
N SER A 325 19.62 -19.09 12.19
CA SER A 325 20.04 -18.61 13.52
C SER A 325 20.02 -17.08 13.63
N PRO A 326 19.53 -16.49 14.74
CA PRO A 326 19.60 -15.04 14.98
C PRO A 326 21.04 -14.50 15.02
N ASP A 327 22.05 -15.35 15.22
CA ASP A 327 23.47 -14.97 15.13
C ASP A 327 23.82 -14.38 13.75
N TYR A 328 23.14 -14.84 12.68
CA TYR A 328 23.32 -14.31 11.32
C TYR A 328 22.62 -12.95 11.12
N GLU A 329 21.47 -12.73 11.76
CA GLU A 329 20.77 -11.43 11.71
C GLU A 329 21.57 -10.35 12.46
N GLN A 330 22.08 -10.67 13.66
CA GLN A 330 22.99 -9.76 14.38
C GLN A 330 24.24 -9.47 13.55
N LEU A 331 24.88 -10.49 12.96
CA LEU A 331 26.04 -10.30 12.09
C LEU A 331 25.73 -9.37 10.91
N LEU A 332 24.58 -9.55 10.25
CA LEU A 332 24.18 -8.70 9.11
C LEU A 332 23.96 -7.24 9.55
N GLY A 333 23.27 -7.02 10.68
CA GLY A 333 23.10 -5.68 11.26
C GLY A 333 24.42 -5.00 11.62
N GLU A 334 25.37 -5.75 12.21
CA GLU A 334 26.71 -5.26 12.48
C GLU A 334 27.51 -4.96 11.20
N LEU A 335 27.38 -5.77 10.15
CA LEU A 335 28.02 -5.53 8.85
C LEU A 335 27.46 -4.28 8.15
N HIS A 336 26.14 -4.08 8.17
CA HIS A 336 25.50 -2.84 7.69
C HIS A 336 26.05 -1.62 8.45
N GLN A 337 26.02 -1.65 9.79
CA GLN A 337 26.50 -0.53 10.60
C GLN A 337 27.96 -0.20 10.33
N ASN A 338 28.84 -1.21 10.24
CA ASN A 338 30.26 -0.98 9.97
C ASN A 338 30.50 -0.45 8.55
N TYR A 339 29.79 -0.98 7.54
CA TYR A 339 29.87 -0.47 6.17
C TYR A 339 29.50 1.03 6.11
N LEU A 340 28.37 1.41 6.73
CA LEU A 340 27.87 2.78 6.73
C LEU A 340 28.80 3.72 7.52
N THR A 341 29.35 3.28 8.66
CA THR A 341 30.37 4.05 9.40
C THR A 341 31.64 4.30 8.56
N GLN A 342 32.07 3.31 7.77
CA GLN A 342 33.20 3.47 6.85
C GLN A 342 32.88 4.44 5.69
N ARG A 343 31.67 4.39 5.12
CA ARG A 343 31.21 5.38 4.10
C ARG A 343 31.11 6.79 4.68
N ALA A 344 30.50 6.97 5.86
CA ALA A 344 30.34 8.27 6.53
C ALA A 344 31.68 8.98 6.79
N THR A 345 32.70 8.23 7.22
CA THR A 345 34.07 8.74 7.45
C THR A 345 34.66 9.42 6.21
N ILE A 346 34.25 9.01 5.01
CA ILE A 346 34.68 9.58 3.72
C ILE A 346 33.70 10.66 3.24
N MET A 347 32.42 10.31 3.17
CA MET A 347 31.41 11.09 2.45
C MET A 347 30.97 12.33 3.21
N SER A 348 30.78 12.27 4.54
CA SER A 348 30.27 13.42 5.30
C SER A 348 31.19 14.64 5.20
N ALA A 349 32.51 14.43 5.26
CA ALA A 349 33.50 15.51 5.09
C ALA A 349 33.59 16.02 3.64
N GLY A 350 33.43 15.14 2.65
CA GLY A 350 33.43 15.52 1.24
C GLY A 350 32.19 16.31 0.82
N VAL A 351 31.01 15.89 1.29
CA VAL A 351 29.72 16.57 1.08
C VAL A 351 29.69 17.93 1.77
N ASP A 352 30.13 18.01 3.04
CA ASP A 352 30.22 19.27 3.78
C ASP A 352 31.10 20.31 3.08
N GLN A 353 32.28 19.90 2.60
CA GLN A 353 33.17 20.78 1.85
C GLN A 353 32.53 21.21 0.51
N ALA A 354 31.94 20.28 -0.24
CA ALA A 354 31.35 20.56 -1.55
C ALA A 354 30.16 21.51 -1.47
N ILE A 355 29.22 21.32 -0.54
CA ILE A 355 28.08 22.24 -0.36
C ILE A 355 28.56 23.62 0.12
N LYS A 356 29.61 23.69 0.96
CA LYS A 356 30.23 24.95 1.38
C LYS A 356 30.97 25.67 0.25
N ASP A 357 31.59 24.98 -0.69
CA ASP A 357 32.23 25.59 -1.86
C ASP A 357 31.20 26.01 -2.92
N LEU A 358 30.14 25.22 -3.12
CA LEU A 358 28.97 25.59 -3.93
C LEU A 358 28.27 26.85 -3.40
N ALA A 359 28.15 27.00 -2.07
CA ALA A 359 27.68 28.22 -1.41
C ALA A 359 28.65 29.42 -1.55
N LYS A 360 29.95 29.18 -1.80
CA LYS A 360 30.92 30.24 -2.13
C LYS A 360 30.87 30.64 -3.62
N LYS A 361 30.49 29.70 -4.49
CA LYS A 361 30.32 29.84 -5.95
C LYS A 361 29.05 30.63 -6.28
N HIS A 362 27.90 30.28 -5.70
CA HIS A 362 26.61 30.97 -5.92
C HIS A 362 26.34 32.13 -4.93
N LYS A 363 27.35 32.98 -4.70
CA LYS A 363 27.21 34.15 -3.80
C LYS A 363 26.26 35.20 -4.37
N GLY A 364 25.08 35.30 -3.76
CA GLY A 364 24.04 36.29 -4.08
C GLY A 364 22.88 35.73 -4.91
N ASP A 365 23.02 34.54 -5.48
CA ASP A 365 21.93 33.81 -6.16
C ASP A 365 21.50 32.62 -5.30
N HIS A 366 20.51 32.88 -4.44
CA HIS A 366 19.95 31.87 -3.54
C HIS A 366 19.16 30.79 -4.30
N CYS A 367 18.56 31.11 -5.44
CA CYS A 367 17.74 30.19 -6.22
C CYS A 367 18.62 29.17 -6.95
N ALA A 368 19.70 29.60 -7.59
CA ALA A 368 20.69 28.71 -8.19
C ALA A 368 21.46 27.89 -7.15
N LEU A 369 21.73 28.44 -5.96
CA LEU A 369 22.35 27.71 -4.85
C LEU A 369 21.45 26.56 -4.36
N VAL A 370 20.15 26.81 -4.14
CA VAL A 370 19.22 25.75 -3.72
C VAL A 370 19.10 24.68 -4.80
N ARG A 371 18.93 25.06 -6.07
CA ARG A 371 18.86 24.09 -7.19
C ARG A 371 20.09 23.19 -7.27
N SER A 372 21.29 23.76 -7.32
CA SER A 372 22.53 22.98 -7.45
C SER A 372 22.81 22.13 -6.21
N ALA A 373 22.66 22.67 -5.00
CA ALA A 373 22.92 21.92 -3.77
C ALA A 373 21.92 20.77 -3.55
N CYS A 374 20.65 20.95 -3.95
CA CYS A 374 19.66 19.88 -3.91
C CYS A 374 19.91 18.83 -5.01
N ALA A 375 20.19 19.22 -6.26
CA ALA A 375 20.48 18.28 -7.35
C ALA A 375 21.73 17.43 -7.07
N PHE A 376 22.80 18.05 -6.55
CA PHE A 376 23.98 17.36 -6.06
C PHE A 376 23.63 16.31 -5.00
N MET A 377 22.80 16.67 -4.00
CA MET A 377 22.37 15.73 -2.97
C MET A 377 21.45 14.62 -3.48
N VAL A 378 20.59 14.87 -4.48
CA VAL A 378 19.82 13.82 -5.16
C VAL A 378 20.75 12.78 -5.79
N HIS A 379 21.79 13.22 -6.50
CA HIS A 379 22.77 12.30 -7.10
C HIS A 379 23.56 11.50 -6.05
N ILE A 380 24.07 12.16 -4.99
CA ILE A 380 24.76 11.45 -3.90
C ILE A 380 23.83 10.45 -3.19
N CYS A 381 22.56 10.77 -3.00
CA CYS A 381 21.60 9.83 -2.42
C CYS A 381 21.34 8.62 -3.35
N GLN A 382 21.19 8.85 -4.65
CA GLN A 382 21.03 7.77 -5.63
C GLN A 382 22.28 6.87 -5.69
N ASP A 383 23.49 7.43 -5.66
CA ASP A 383 24.73 6.66 -5.76
C ASP A 383 25.13 5.94 -4.46
N GLU A 384 24.91 6.49 -3.26
CA GLU A 384 25.10 5.72 -2.01
C GLU A 384 24.10 4.56 -1.90
N HIS A 385 22.83 4.81 -2.22
CA HIS A 385 21.79 3.76 -2.21
C HIS A 385 22.12 2.66 -3.23
N ARG A 386 22.48 3.04 -4.46
CA ARG A 386 22.93 2.10 -5.50
C ARG A 386 24.22 1.36 -5.13
N LEU A 387 25.13 1.99 -4.40
CA LEU A 387 26.35 1.33 -3.91
C LEU A 387 26.00 0.31 -2.82
N PHE A 388 25.14 0.65 -1.85
CA PHE A 388 24.72 -0.24 -0.78
C PHE A 388 24.15 -1.57 -1.32
N TYR A 389 23.23 -1.51 -2.28
CA TYR A 389 22.62 -2.72 -2.88
C TYR A 389 23.56 -3.52 -3.81
N GLN A 390 24.77 -3.02 -4.09
CA GLN A 390 25.82 -3.86 -4.67
C GLN A 390 26.42 -4.80 -3.61
N PHE A 391 26.51 -4.39 -2.35
CA PHE A 391 27.05 -5.19 -1.24
C PHE A 391 26.01 -6.10 -0.57
N PHE A 392 24.78 -5.62 -0.38
CA PHE A 392 23.70 -6.29 0.34
C PHE A 392 22.46 -6.44 -0.54
N ALA A 393 21.56 -7.39 -0.24
CA ALA A 393 20.27 -7.56 -0.92
C ALA A 393 19.08 -7.15 -0.04
N LYS A 394 19.22 -7.21 1.30
CA LYS A 394 18.18 -6.83 2.26
C LYS A 394 18.20 -5.31 2.53
N HIS A 395 17.02 -4.74 2.82
CA HIS A 395 16.88 -3.36 3.27
C HIS A 395 17.47 -3.16 4.68
N SER A 396 18.01 -1.97 4.97
CA SER A 396 18.61 -1.62 6.26
C SER A 396 18.06 -0.28 6.76
N ALA A 397 17.48 -0.26 7.97
CA ALA A 397 17.05 0.99 8.60
C ALA A 397 18.24 1.93 8.94
N GLN A 398 19.43 1.36 9.15
CA GLN A 398 20.67 2.10 9.36
C GLN A 398 21.06 2.90 8.10
N LEU A 399 20.72 2.43 6.89
CA LEU A 399 20.92 3.19 5.66
C LEU A 399 20.12 4.49 5.70
N SER A 400 18.82 4.47 6.02
CA SER A 400 17.99 5.68 6.11
C SER A 400 18.59 6.71 7.08
N ILE A 401 19.08 6.27 8.24
CA ILE A 401 19.73 7.14 9.25
C ILE A 401 21.04 7.75 8.71
N TYR A 402 21.86 6.97 8.01
CA TYR A 402 23.09 7.47 7.38
C TYR A 402 22.79 8.54 6.31
N MET A 403 21.79 8.29 5.47
CA MET A 403 21.38 9.18 4.39
C MET A 403 20.76 10.47 4.92
N GLU A 404 19.98 10.38 5.99
CA GLU A 404 19.45 11.54 6.73
C GLU A 404 20.60 12.37 7.32
N GLY A 405 21.61 11.73 7.91
CA GLY A 405 22.83 12.38 8.39
C GLY A 405 23.63 13.12 7.30
N LEU A 406 23.64 12.63 6.04
CA LEU A 406 24.21 13.39 4.91
C LEU A 406 23.31 14.56 4.50
N CYS A 407 21.99 14.38 4.48
CA CYS A 407 21.04 15.43 4.10
C CYS A 407 20.97 16.56 5.14
N THR A 408 21.20 16.30 6.43
CA THR A 408 21.30 17.35 7.47
C THR A 408 22.41 18.35 7.17
N ILE A 409 23.50 17.95 6.50
CA ILE A 409 24.59 18.86 6.08
C ILE A 409 24.08 19.92 5.07
N LEU A 410 23.18 19.52 4.16
CA LEU A 410 22.49 20.43 3.24
C LEU A 410 21.60 21.41 4.00
N TYR A 411 20.82 20.91 4.96
CA TYR A 411 19.93 21.72 5.79
C TYR A 411 20.69 22.78 6.60
N ASP A 412 21.70 22.37 7.38
CA ASP A 412 22.52 23.26 8.20
C ASP A 412 23.28 24.30 7.37
N THR A 413 23.60 23.99 6.10
CA THR A 413 24.25 24.93 5.20
C THR A 413 23.26 25.89 4.51
N LEU A 414 22.07 25.43 4.09
CA LEU A 414 21.09 26.28 3.39
C LEU A 414 20.24 27.14 4.34
N ARG A 415 19.87 26.62 5.52
CA ARG A 415 18.99 27.28 6.48
C ARG A 415 19.45 28.69 6.88
N PRO A 416 20.73 28.97 7.18
CA PRO A 416 21.20 30.32 7.53
C PRO A 416 21.04 31.34 6.39
N TYR A 417 21.06 30.89 5.13
CA TYR A 417 20.77 31.78 4.00
C TYR A 417 19.27 32.09 3.91
N ILE A 418 18.41 31.07 3.97
CA ILE A 418 16.94 31.22 3.90
C ILE A 418 16.40 32.17 4.98
N ILE A 419 16.84 32.00 6.24
CA ILE A 419 16.46 32.88 7.36
C ILE A 419 16.89 34.34 7.13
N ARG A 420 17.95 34.57 6.33
CA ARG A 420 18.45 35.91 5.99
C ARG A 420 17.76 36.54 4.79
N ILE A 421 17.05 35.80 3.93
CA ILE A 421 16.43 36.39 2.73
C ILE A 421 15.32 37.37 3.14
N ASP A 422 15.40 38.59 2.59
CA ASP A 422 14.46 39.70 2.83
C ASP A 422 13.38 39.82 1.74
N HIS A 423 13.65 39.35 0.52
CA HIS A 423 12.76 39.48 -0.64
C HIS A 423 11.73 38.34 -0.69
N LEU A 424 10.46 38.71 -0.83
CA LEU A 424 9.34 37.76 -0.89
C LEU A 424 9.35 36.97 -2.21
N GLU A 425 9.84 37.61 -3.29
CA GLU A 425 10.09 37.03 -4.60
C GLU A 425 11.00 35.79 -4.53
N THR A 426 12.20 35.97 -3.97
CA THR A 426 13.23 34.93 -3.89
C THR A 426 12.78 33.77 -2.99
N LEU A 427 12.09 34.07 -1.89
CA LEU A 427 11.50 33.03 -1.03
C LEU A 427 10.39 32.25 -1.75
N ALA A 428 9.53 32.93 -2.51
CA ALA A 428 8.46 32.29 -3.29
C ALA A 428 9.03 31.39 -4.40
N GLU A 429 10.12 31.80 -5.07
CA GLU A 429 10.82 30.94 -6.03
C GLU A 429 11.46 29.73 -5.34
N ILE A 430 12.19 29.91 -4.23
CA ILE A 430 12.76 28.80 -3.45
C ILE A 430 11.68 27.82 -2.99
N CYS A 431 10.52 28.31 -2.56
CA CYS A 431 9.36 27.46 -2.24
C CYS A 431 8.87 26.66 -3.47
N SER A 432 8.91 27.24 -4.67
CA SER A 432 8.56 26.55 -5.91
C SER A 432 9.62 25.53 -6.33
N ILE A 433 10.92 25.82 -6.13
CA ILE A 433 12.03 24.90 -6.39
C ILE A 433 11.91 23.68 -5.48
N LEU A 434 11.82 23.88 -4.17
CA LEU A 434 11.75 22.78 -3.20
C LEU A 434 10.49 21.93 -3.39
N LYS A 435 9.36 22.53 -3.77
CA LYS A 435 8.09 21.82 -3.96
C LYS A 435 7.99 21.13 -5.32
N VAL A 436 8.16 21.88 -6.42
CA VAL A 436 7.92 21.36 -7.78
C VAL A 436 9.15 20.63 -8.32
N GLU A 437 10.30 21.32 -8.38
CA GLU A 437 11.51 20.77 -8.98
C GLU A 437 12.11 19.61 -8.13
N MET A 438 12.07 19.71 -6.80
CA MET A 438 12.74 18.75 -5.91
C MET A 438 11.81 17.65 -5.37
N LEU A 439 10.63 17.98 -4.86
CA LEU A 439 9.69 16.97 -4.34
C LEU A 439 8.81 16.36 -5.45
N ASP A 440 8.03 17.17 -6.15
CA ASP A 440 7.05 16.67 -7.14
C ASP A 440 7.73 15.97 -8.33
N GLU A 441 8.88 16.46 -8.82
CA GLU A 441 9.68 15.79 -9.85
C GLU A 441 10.62 14.72 -9.26
N HIS A 442 11.75 15.09 -8.63
CA HIS A 442 12.80 14.11 -8.31
C HIS A 442 12.37 13.00 -7.34
N VAL A 443 11.70 13.33 -6.23
CA VAL A 443 11.32 12.32 -5.21
C VAL A 443 10.24 11.37 -5.74
N SER A 444 9.25 11.87 -6.49
CA SER A 444 8.16 11.06 -7.06
C SER A 444 8.66 9.93 -7.99
N TYR A 445 9.76 10.15 -8.72
CA TYR A 445 10.35 9.12 -9.60
C TYR A 445 11.25 8.11 -8.87
N SER A 446 11.63 8.33 -7.61
CA SER A 446 12.58 7.46 -6.88
C SER A 446 12.43 7.55 -5.35
N PRO A 447 11.27 7.16 -4.78
CA PRO A 447 10.97 7.33 -3.35
C PRO A 447 11.97 6.56 -2.45
N ASP A 448 12.25 5.30 -2.76
CA ASP A 448 13.05 4.40 -1.90
C ASP A 448 14.50 4.86 -1.70
N SER A 449 15.06 5.62 -2.66
CA SER A 449 16.42 6.18 -2.57
C SER A 449 16.46 7.61 -2.05
N LEU A 450 15.34 8.32 -2.05
CA LEU A 450 15.25 9.74 -1.71
C LEU A 450 14.41 10.02 -0.45
N GLU A 451 13.91 9.01 0.26
CA GLU A 451 13.10 9.15 1.49
C GLU A 451 13.74 10.11 2.52
N ALA A 452 15.04 9.94 2.79
CA ALA A 452 15.78 10.79 3.73
C ALA A 452 15.98 12.24 3.21
N PHE A 453 16.25 12.39 1.91
CA PHE A 453 16.34 13.70 1.26
C PHE A 453 15.00 14.43 1.30
N ALA A 454 13.90 13.72 1.01
CA ALA A 454 12.54 14.25 1.05
C ALA A 454 12.18 14.79 2.44
N LYS A 455 12.46 14.04 3.52
CA LYS A 455 12.24 14.51 4.91
C LYS A 455 12.92 15.85 5.18
N ILE A 456 14.18 15.98 4.78
CA ILE A 456 14.95 17.22 4.98
C ILE A 456 14.45 18.35 4.07
N VAL A 457 14.08 18.07 2.82
CA VAL A 457 13.47 19.07 1.91
C VAL A 457 12.10 19.54 2.43
N TYR A 458 11.29 18.67 3.03
CA TYR A 458 10.04 19.08 3.71
C TYR A 458 10.30 19.99 4.91
N GLN A 459 11.31 19.72 5.75
CA GLN A 459 11.71 20.62 6.84
C GLN A 459 12.19 21.98 6.30
N LEU A 460 13.00 21.97 5.24
CA LEU A 460 13.49 23.20 4.60
C LEU A 460 12.35 24.00 3.96
N LEU A 461 11.37 23.32 3.35
CA LEU A 461 10.16 23.92 2.80
C LEU A 461 9.30 24.57 3.89
N GLN A 462 9.15 23.94 5.06
CA GLN A 462 8.46 24.51 6.21
C GLN A 462 9.16 25.79 6.72
N ASP A 463 10.49 25.75 6.92
CA ASP A 463 11.31 26.91 7.29
C ASP A 463 11.15 28.07 6.27
N VAL A 464 11.09 27.75 4.96
CA VAL A 464 10.80 28.72 3.89
C VAL A 464 9.37 29.25 3.98
N GLN A 465 8.36 28.40 4.19
CA GLN A 465 6.95 28.81 4.28
C GLN A 465 6.66 29.70 5.50
N GLU A 466 7.22 29.38 6.66
CA GLU A 466 7.19 30.25 7.85
C GLU A 466 7.86 31.59 7.57
N ARG A 467 9.03 31.58 6.91
CA ARG A 467 9.73 32.81 6.51
C ARG A 467 8.92 33.65 5.53
N ILE A 468 8.25 33.04 4.54
CA ILE A 468 7.31 33.73 3.64
C ILE A 468 6.16 34.34 4.45
N GLY A 469 5.53 33.59 5.35
CA GLY A 469 4.44 34.07 6.19
C GLY A 469 4.83 35.30 7.01
N PHE A 470 5.97 35.24 7.71
CA PHE A 470 6.51 36.37 8.47
C PHE A 470 6.86 37.57 7.58
N ARG A 471 7.54 37.37 6.45
CA ARG A 471 7.88 38.47 5.52
C ARG A 471 6.64 39.09 4.88
N ALA A 472 5.63 38.28 4.59
CA ALA A 472 4.35 38.75 4.08
C ALA A 472 3.58 39.57 5.13
N GLN A 473 3.48 39.14 6.39
CA GLN A 473 2.83 39.95 7.43
C GLN A 473 3.52 41.31 7.58
N ASN A 474 4.86 41.35 7.67
CA ASN A 474 5.62 42.60 7.72
C ASN A 474 5.31 43.51 6.51
N TYR A 475 5.21 42.94 5.30
CA TYR A 475 4.83 43.67 4.09
C TYR A 475 3.38 44.19 4.11
N LEU A 476 2.42 43.43 4.66
CA LEU A 476 1.04 43.91 4.85
C LEU A 476 0.99 45.10 5.83
N GLU A 477 1.82 45.08 6.86
CA GLU A 477 1.92 46.16 7.84
C GLU A 477 2.65 47.39 7.29
N SER A 478 3.79 47.25 6.60
CA SER A 478 4.55 48.39 6.05
C SER A 478 3.91 49.00 4.81
N ASP A 479 3.55 48.17 3.83
CA ASP A 479 3.33 48.59 2.44
C ASP A 479 1.85 48.70 2.05
N ILE A 480 0.94 48.29 2.94
CA ILE A 480 -0.52 48.37 2.77
C ILE A 480 -1.17 49.12 3.95
N ARG A 481 -0.98 48.67 5.20
CA ARG A 481 -1.62 49.28 6.38
C ARG A 481 -1.08 50.66 6.72
N ASN A 482 0.24 50.80 6.80
CA ASN A 482 0.91 52.06 7.14
C ASN A 482 1.31 52.88 5.89
N TYR A 483 0.80 52.50 4.72
CA TYR A 483 1.06 53.19 3.47
C TYR A 483 0.58 54.65 3.51
N ARG A 484 1.48 55.58 3.18
CA ARG A 484 1.17 57.01 3.06
C ARG A 484 0.86 57.34 1.59
N PRO A 485 -0.36 57.81 1.25
CA PRO A 485 -0.69 58.17 -0.13
C PRO A 485 0.17 59.33 -0.62
N SER A 486 0.66 59.27 -1.86
CA SER A 486 1.29 60.42 -2.51
C SER A 486 0.22 61.40 -2.99
N ALA A 487 0.59 62.67 -3.21
CA ALA A 487 -0.34 63.66 -3.78
C ALA A 487 -0.95 63.21 -5.13
N GLY A 488 -0.19 62.50 -5.96
CA GLY A 488 -0.64 61.90 -7.23
C GLY A 488 -1.49 60.61 -7.10
N ASP A 489 -1.54 60.02 -5.90
CA ASP A 489 -2.44 58.89 -5.58
C ASP A 489 -3.80 59.38 -5.06
N LEU A 490 -3.83 60.59 -4.50
CA LEU A 490 -5.05 61.29 -4.05
C LEU A 490 -5.66 62.21 -5.12
N ALA A 491 -5.07 62.30 -6.32
CA ALA A 491 -5.45 63.23 -7.40
C ALA A 491 -6.75 62.82 -8.15
N TYR A 492 -7.82 62.58 -7.41
CA TYR A 492 -9.16 62.28 -7.91
C TYR A 492 -10.10 63.49 -7.69
N PRO A 493 -11.00 63.83 -8.64
CA PRO A 493 -11.29 63.14 -9.91
C PRO A 493 -10.33 63.44 -11.06
N GLU A 494 -9.43 64.43 -10.95
CA GLU A 494 -8.62 64.99 -12.05
C GLU A 494 -7.85 63.93 -12.88
N LYS A 495 -7.31 62.89 -12.23
CA LYS A 495 -6.64 61.75 -12.88
C LYS A 495 -7.57 60.93 -13.77
N LEU A 496 -8.86 60.83 -13.44
CA LEU A 496 -9.87 60.17 -14.25
C LEU A 496 -10.32 61.05 -15.42
N GLU A 497 -10.54 62.36 -15.19
CA GLU A 497 -10.94 63.30 -16.26
C GLU A 497 -9.86 63.45 -17.33
N MET A 498 -8.59 63.52 -16.91
CA MET A 498 -7.44 63.50 -17.82
C MET A 498 -7.45 62.22 -18.67
N MET A 499 -7.69 61.05 -18.07
CA MET A 499 -7.74 59.78 -18.79
C MET A 499 -9.00 59.61 -19.66
N GLU A 500 -10.14 60.21 -19.30
CA GLU A 500 -11.32 60.33 -20.18
C GLU A 500 -10.96 61.15 -21.43
N SER A 501 -10.28 62.29 -21.28
CA SER A 501 -9.85 63.12 -22.42
C SER A 501 -8.82 62.42 -23.32
N ILE A 502 -7.92 61.62 -22.75
CA ILE A 502 -6.95 60.79 -23.49
C ILE A 502 -7.66 59.64 -24.21
N ALA A 503 -8.62 58.97 -23.57
CA ALA A 503 -9.39 57.91 -24.21
C ALA A 503 -10.23 58.45 -25.38
N LEU A 504 -10.93 59.58 -25.18
CA LEU A 504 -11.73 60.22 -26.21
C LEU A 504 -10.86 60.67 -27.41
N SER A 505 -9.72 61.33 -27.17
CA SER A 505 -8.82 61.75 -28.26
C SER A 505 -8.13 60.58 -28.95
N LEU A 506 -7.83 59.47 -28.25
CA LEU A 506 -7.37 58.22 -28.90
C LEU A 506 -8.46 57.59 -29.78
N GLN A 507 -9.71 57.65 -29.35
CA GLN A 507 -10.87 57.09 -30.06
C GLN A 507 -11.27 57.96 -31.27
N GLU A 508 -11.15 59.29 -31.15
CA GLU A 508 -11.31 60.26 -32.24
C GLU A 508 -10.24 60.04 -33.33
N ASN A 509 -8.98 59.79 -32.93
CA ASN A 509 -7.89 59.41 -33.85
C ASN A 509 -8.06 58.02 -34.51
N GLN A 510 -9.06 57.22 -34.14
CA GLN A 510 -9.31 55.88 -34.71
C GLN A 510 -10.39 55.83 -35.80
N ASN A 511 -11.18 56.91 -36.00
CA ASN A 511 -12.16 56.98 -37.10
C ASN A 511 -11.55 57.68 -38.33
N PRO A 512 -11.36 56.99 -39.48
CA PRO A 512 -10.45 57.48 -40.53
C PRO A 512 -11.15 58.19 -41.70
N HIS A 513 -10.60 59.32 -42.16
CA HIS A 513 -10.60 59.68 -43.59
C HIS A 513 -9.51 60.72 -43.92
N VAL A 514 -8.62 60.41 -44.89
CA VAL A 514 -7.75 61.35 -45.66
C VAL A 514 -6.73 62.18 -44.82
N HIS A 515 -5.41 62.05 -44.92
CA HIS A 515 -4.53 61.68 -46.05
C HIS A 515 -3.13 61.21 -45.56
N LEU A 516 -2.34 60.58 -46.46
CA LEU A 516 -0.87 60.45 -46.42
C LEU A 516 -0.20 59.70 -45.24
N ARG A 517 -0.01 58.39 -45.42
CA ARG A 517 1.09 57.66 -44.77
C ARG A 517 2.46 58.14 -45.29
N ARG A 518 3.41 58.43 -44.40
CA ARG A 518 4.86 58.27 -44.62
C ARG A 518 5.48 57.70 -43.34
N VAL A 519 6.09 56.52 -43.44
CA VAL A 519 7.55 56.26 -43.41
C VAL A 519 8.13 56.35 -41.99
N ASP A 520 8.60 55.21 -41.49
CA ASP A 520 9.38 55.09 -40.26
C ASP A 520 10.67 55.93 -40.28
N SER A 521 11.02 56.52 -39.14
CA SER A 521 12.41 56.88 -38.82
C SER A 521 12.64 56.93 -37.32
N ARG A 522 13.57 56.10 -36.85
CA ARG A 522 14.00 56.02 -35.45
C ARG A 522 15.13 57.03 -35.18
N SER A 523 14.83 58.20 -34.59
CA SER A 523 15.88 59.05 -33.98
C SER A 523 15.34 60.06 -32.97
N SER A 524 15.48 59.71 -31.68
CA SER A 524 15.90 60.57 -30.56
C SER A 524 15.59 62.09 -30.56
N ILE A 525 14.90 62.54 -29.51
CA ILE A 525 15.51 63.47 -28.52
C ILE A 525 15.11 63.01 -27.11
N THR A 526 15.98 63.19 -26.11
CA THR A 526 15.66 63.11 -24.67
C THR A 526 14.87 64.37 -24.26
N SER A 527 14.18 64.49 -23.11
CA SER A 527 14.34 63.93 -21.76
C SER A 527 12.99 64.09 -21.01
N GLY A 528 12.68 63.46 -19.88
CA GLY A 528 13.40 62.44 -19.10
C GLY A 528 12.94 62.44 -17.65
N MET A 529 12.46 61.30 -17.14
CA MET A 529 12.27 61.04 -15.70
C MET A 529 12.37 59.53 -15.44
N SER A 530 13.06 59.15 -14.38
CA SER A 530 13.61 57.80 -14.22
C SER A 530 12.87 56.95 -13.20
N VAL A 531 12.58 55.69 -13.55
CA VAL A 531 12.46 54.57 -12.60
C VAL A 531 13.01 53.33 -13.28
N ALA A 532 13.92 52.62 -12.59
CA ALA A 532 14.54 51.39 -13.10
C ALA A 532 13.47 50.29 -13.31
N SER A 533 13.45 49.53 -14.41
CA SER A 533 14.53 48.69 -14.99
C SER A 533 14.85 47.47 -14.13
N LEU A 534 14.18 46.37 -14.47
CA LEU A 534 14.53 44.99 -14.15
C LEU A 534 14.33 44.14 -15.42
N GLU A 535 15.06 43.03 -15.51
CA GLU A 535 14.90 41.93 -16.48
C GLU A 535 15.21 42.18 -17.98
N ALA A 536 16.43 41.77 -18.36
CA ALA A 536 16.70 40.85 -19.46
C ALA A 536 17.68 39.81 -18.88
N THR A 537 17.59 38.50 -19.11
CA THR A 537 17.48 37.74 -20.37
C THR A 537 16.74 36.39 -20.17
N PRO A 538 16.35 35.64 -21.23
CA PRO A 538 15.34 34.57 -21.13
C PRO A 538 15.88 33.20 -20.68
N PRO A 539 14.96 32.28 -20.30
CA PRO A 539 14.85 31.06 -21.11
C PRO A 539 13.41 30.49 -21.29
N SER A 540 13.27 29.69 -22.35
CA SER A 540 12.27 28.63 -22.60
C SER A 540 10.76 28.94 -22.55
N ALA A 541 9.97 28.05 -23.15
CA ALA A 541 8.53 28.20 -23.29
C ALA A 541 7.76 27.17 -22.43
N THR A 542 6.93 27.65 -21.50
CA THR A 542 5.64 27.03 -21.08
C THR A 542 4.91 27.94 -20.07
N ASP A 543 4.27 29.01 -20.53
CA ASP A 543 3.16 29.61 -19.76
C ASP A 543 2.07 30.14 -20.70
N SER A 544 0.95 29.43 -20.77
CA SER A 544 -0.08 29.63 -21.80
C SER A 544 -1.51 29.33 -21.33
N VAL A 545 -1.87 29.80 -20.12
CA VAL A 545 -3.24 29.76 -19.59
C VAL A 545 -3.66 31.16 -19.07
N LEU A 546 -4.97 31.40 -18.98
CA LEU A 546 -5.63 32.67 -18.57
C LEU A 546 -5.70 33.82 -19.60
N LYS A 547 -6.12 33.53 -20.85
CA LYS A 547 -6.87 34.52 -21.65
C LYS A 547 -8.38 34.36 -21.46
N VAL A 548 -8.94 35.09 -20.50
CA VAL A 548 -10.40 35.19 -20.30
C VAL A 548 -11.01 36.00 -21.45
N ARG A 549 -12.09 35.50 -22.05
CA ARG A 549 -12.89 36.21 -23.06
C ARG A 549 -14.10 36.88 -22.39
N THR A 550 -13.97 38.16 -22.08
CA THR A 550 -15.10 39.05 -21.77
C THR A 550 -14.94 40.35 -22.56
N GLY A 551 -16.03 40.94 -23.04
CA GLY A 551 -15.97 42.02 -24.04
C GLY A 551 -15.82 43.43 -23.48
N GLY A 552 -15.15 44.30 -24.23
CA GLY A 552 -15.38 45.74 -24.23
C GLY A 552 -14.99 46.53 -22.96
N SER A 553 -13.72 46.43 -22.51
CA SER A 553 -13.17 47.35 -21.50
C SER A 553 -12.36 48.50 -22.13
N SER A 554 -12.38 49.65 -21.44
CA SER A 554 -11.63 50.86 -21.80
C SER A 554 -10.10 50.68 -21.57
N PRO A 555 -9.21 51.41 -22.29
CA PRO A 555 -7.75 51.36 -22.09
C PRO A 555 -7.25 51.63 -20.66
N ALA A 556 -8.14 52.10 -19.78
CA ALA A 556 -7.96 52.22 -18.34
C ALA A 556 -7.52 50.93 -17.61
N ASP A 557 -7.97 49.76 -18.07
CA ASP A 557 -8.07 48.55 -17.22
C ASP A 557 -6.84 47.63 -17.27
N MET A 558 -5.63 48.19 -17.12
CA MET A 558 -4.39 47.41 -17.12
C MET A 558 -3.43 47.80 -15.98
N HIS A 559 -3.92 47.65 -14.74
CA HIS A 559 -3.21 47.76 -13.44
C HIS A 559 -2.51 49.10 -13.11
N GLY A 560 -2.39 50.05 -14.05
CA GLY A 560 -1.76 51.36 -13.81
C GLY A 560 -2.67 52.36 -13.06
N MET A 561 -3.99 52.18 -13.13
CA MET A 561 -4.97 53.06 -12.48
C MET A 561 -5.38 52.63 -11.07
N TRP A 562 -5.17 51.37 -10.71
CA TRP A 562 -5.59 50.84 -9.41
C TRP A 562 -4.82 51.54 -8.28
N TYR A 563 -5.52 51.93 -7.21
CA TYR A 563 -4.88 52.48 -6.01
C TYR A 563 -3.75 51.55 -5.50
N PRO A 564 -2.54 52.07 -5.19
CA PRO A 564 -1.35 51.23 -5.04
C PRO A 564 -1.47 50.08 -4.05
N THR A 565 -2.17 50.26 -2.92
CA THR A 565 -2.32 49.19 -1.92
C THR A 565 -3.28 48.07 -2.37
N VAL A 566 -4.26 48.35 -3.22
CA VAL A 566 -5.11 47.32 -3.86
C VAL A 566 -4.25 46.45 -4.78
N ARG A 567 -3.42 47.08 -5.63
CA ARG A 567 -2.49 46.36 -6.52
C ARG A 567 -1.46 45.53 -5.73
N ARG A 568 -0.85 46.11 -4.69
CA ARG A 568 0.10 45.41 -3.80
C ARG A 568 -0.54 44.21 -3.11
N THR A 569 -1.76 44.38 -2.58
CA THR A 569 -2.53 43.30 -1.93
C THR A 569 -2.78 42.15 -2.91
N LEU A 570 -3.30 42.42 -4.11
CA LEU A 570 -3.64 41.38 -5.08
C LEU A 570 -2.40 40.64 -5.64
N VAL A 571 -1.29 41.34 -5.87
CA VAL A 571 -0.01 40.70 -6.31
C VAL A 571 0.62 39.88 -5.18
N CYS A 572 0.48 40.32 -3.92
CA CYS A 572 0.91 39.54 -2.77
C CYS A 572 0.09 38.25 -2.66
N LEU A 573 -1.26 38.36 -2.64
CA LEU A 573 -2.17 37.21 -2.56
C LEU A 573 -1.95 36.18 -3.67
N SER A 574 -1.75 36.62 -4.92
CA SER A 574 -1.57 35.67 -6.06
C SER A 574 -0.29 34.84 -5.98
N ARG A 575 0.77 35.38 -5.35
CA ARG A 575 2.02 34.64 -5.08
C ARG A 575 1.87 33.73 -3.85
N LEU A 576 1.37 34.28 -2.74
CA LEU A 576 1.17 33.53 -1.49
C LEU A 576 0.30 32.29 -1.69
N TYR A 577 -0.72 32.37 -2.56
CA TYR A 577 -1.64 31.27 -2.87
C TYR A 577 -0.95 30.03 -3.48
N ARG A 578 0.21 30.19 -4.16
CA ARG A 578 0.96 29.05 -4.73
C ARG A 578 1.94 28.44 -3.74
N CYS A 579 2.52 29.25 -2.86
CA CYS A 579 3.62 28.85 -1.97
C CYS A 579 3.15 28.38 -0.58
N ILE A 580 2.05 28.92 -0.06
CA ILE A 580 1.61 28.72 1.33
C ILE A 580 0.41 27.75 1.41
N ASP A 581 0.39 26.92 2.46
CA ASP A 581 -0.74 26.04 2.76
C ASP A 581 -2.04 26.79 3.07
N LYS A 582 -3.18 26.14 2.77
CA LYS A 582 -4.51 26.76 2.80
C LYS A 582 -4.84 27.48 4.12
N THR A 583 -4.43 26.93 5.26
CA THR A 583 -4.71 27.47 6.60
C THR A 583 -3.96 28.78 6.89
N ILE A 584 -2.66 28.82 6.60
CA ILE A 584 -1.82 30.02 6.77
C ILE A 584 -2.20 31.07 5.71
N PHE A 585 -2.53 30.64 4.49
CA PHE A 585 -3.05 31.54 3.46
C PHE A 585 -4.41 32.16 3.85
N GLN A 586 -5.31 31.41 4.51
CA GLN A 586 -6.60 31.93 4.99
C GLN A 586 -6.43 33.08 5.99
N SER A 587 -5.61 32.92 7.04
CA SER A 587 -5.39 33.97 8.04
C SER A 587 -4.65 35.19 7.48
N LEU A 588 -3.61 34.95 6.68
CA LEU A 588 -2.82 36.01 6.04
C LEU A 588 -3.63 36.80 5.01
N SER A 589 -4.52 36.14 4.25
CA SER A 589 -5.39 36.82 3.29
C SER A 589 -6.53 37.61 3.95
N GLN A 590 -7.08 37.13 5.06
CA GLN A 590 -8.02 37.90 5.89
C GLN A 590 -7.38 39.21 6.38
N GLN A 591 -6.15 39.15 6.91
CA GLN A 591 -5.38 40.32 7.32
C GLN A 591 -5.09 41.27 6.14
N ALA A 592 -4.65 40.72 5.00
CA ALA A 592 -4.34 41.50 3.80
C ALA A 592 -5.55 42.28 3.28
N LEU A 593 -6.72 41.64 3.22
CA LEU A 593 -7.97 42.27 2.79
C LEU A 593 -8.46 43.31 3.80
N ALA A 594 -8.41 43.02 5.10
CA ALA A 594 -8.78 43.99 6.14
C ALA A 594 -7.87 45.25 6.11
N HIS A 595 -6.57 45.08 5.92
CA HIS A 595 -5.61 46.19 5.80
C HIS A 595 -5.78 46.95 4.48
N CYS A 596 -6.13 46.27 3.39
CA CYS A 596 -6.45 46.90 2.10
C CYS A 596 -7.71 47.77 2.20
N ILE A 597 -8.81 47.25 2.78
CA ILE A 597 -10.04 48.02 3.03
C ILE A 597 -9.75 49.26 3.89
N TYR A 598 -9.02 49.09 5.00
CA TYR A 598 -8.64 50.21 5.89
C TYR A 598 -7.83 51.28 5.15
N SER A 599 -6.88 50.86 4.30
CA SER A 599 -6.05 51.74 3.48
C SER A 599 -6.88 52.54 2.46
N VAL A 600 -7.82 51.87 1.77
CA VAL A 600 -8.74 52.51 0.80
C VAL A 600 -9.68 53.49 1.49
N SER A 601 -10.29 53.12 2.63
CA SER A 601 -11.22 53.98 3.38
C SER A 601 -10.51 55.21 3.98
N THR A 602 -9.24 55.05 4.40
CA THR A 602 -8.39 56.17 4.83
C THR A 602 -8.10 57.13 3.67
N ALA A 603 -7.80 56.62 2.46
CA ALA A 603 -7.59 57.46 1.28
C ALA A 603 -8.89 58.14 0.81
N ALA A 604 -10.02 57.43 0.84
CA ALA A 604 -11.35 57.99 0.56
C ALA A 604 -11.69 59.16 1.49
N SER A 605 -11.39 59.00 2.79
CA SER A 605 -11.56 60.06 3.80
C SER A 605 -10.69 61.30 3.51
N GLN A 606 -9.47 61.12 2.97
CA GLN A 606 -8.59 62.22 2.58
C GLN A 606 -9.06 62.92 1.30
N ILE A 607 -9.58 62.17 0.31
CA ILE A 607 -10.20 62.72 -0.90
C ILE A 607 -11.45 63.54 -0.52
N ALA A 608 -12.28 63.01 0.39
CA ALA A 608 -13.48 63.67 0.89
C ALA A 608 -13.19 65.01 1.61
N GLN A 609 -12.05 65.13 2.30
CA GLN A 609 -11.59 66.38 2.92
C GLN A 609 -11.04 67.39 1.91
N ASN A 610 -10.41 66.92 0.82
CA ASN A 610 -9.72 67.76 -0.16
C ASN A 610 -10.61 68.24 -1.33
N ARG A 611 -11.69 67.53 -1.67
CA ARG A 611 -12.58 67.86 -2.80
C ARG A 611 -14.06 67.78 -2.43
N THR A 612 -14.70 66.62 -2.56
CA THR A 612 -16.10 66.39 -2.16
C THR A 612 -16.27 65.02 -1.52
N THR A 613 -17.26 64.88 -0.63
CA THR A 613 -17.58 63.60 0.01
C THR A 613 -17.93 62.52 -1.02
N ILE A 614 -18.71 62.90 -2.04
CA ILE A 614 -19.12 62.04 -3.15
C ILE A 614 -17.93 61.49 -3.94
N ASP A 615 -16.89 62.30 -4.20
CA ASP A 615 -15.68 61.83 -4.89
C ASP A 615 -14.89 60.80 -4.05
N GLY A 616 -14.90 60.95 -2.73
CA GLY A 616 -14.33 59.97 -1.78
C GLY A 616 -15.14 58.66 -1.74
N GLU A 617 -16.46 58.75 -1.63
CA GLU A 617 -17.35 57.57 -1.65
C GLU A 617 -17.28 56.81 -2.98
N LEU A 618 -17.29 57.53 -4.12
CA LEU A 618 -17.17 56.91 -5.44
C LEU A 618 -15.76 56.31 -5.67
N PHE A 619 -14.71 56.93 -5.14
CA PHE A 619 -13.37 56.34 -5.11
C PHE A 619 -13.34 55.01 -4.33
N GLU A 620 -13.98 54.95 -3.16
CA GLU A 620 -14.03 53.75 -2.32
C GLU A 620 -14.87 52.65 -2.98
N ILE A 621 -16.07 52.98 -3.50
CA ILE A 621 -16.93 52.04 -4.25
C ILE A 621 -16.17 51.45 -5.44
N LYS A 622 -15.47 52.29 -6.23
CA LYS A 622 -14.66 51.85 -7.37
C LYS A 622 -13.58 50.82 -6.96
N HIS A 623 -12.84 51.10 -5.90
CA HIS A 623 -11.75 50.22 -5.46
C HIS A 623 -12.21 48.97 -4.71
N LEU A 624 -13.31 49.03 -3.96
CA LEU A 624 -13.93 47.85 -3.35
C LEU A 624 -14.57 46.93 -4.40
N LEU A 625 -15.15 47.48 -5.48
CA LEU A 625 -15.62 46.67 -6.62
C LEU A 625 -14.46 45.95 -7.34
N ILE A 626 -13.33 46.64 -7.59
CA ILE A 626 -12.13 46.02 -8.16
C ILE A 626 -11.61 44.91 -7.23
N LEU A 627 -11.47 45.19 -5.93
CA LEU A 627 -11.01 44.20 -4.95
C LEU A 627 -11.92 42.96 -4.93
N ARG A 628 -13.25 43.17 -4.88
CA ARG A 628 -14.27 42.12 -4.89
C ARG A 628 -14.21 41.22 -6.12
N GLU A 629 -14.00 41.79 -7.31
CA GLU A 629 -13.93 41.02 -8.54
C GLU A 629 -12.59 40.25 -8.62
N GLN A 630 -11.48 40.89 -8.27
CA GLN A 630 -10.15 40.30 -8.34
C GLN A 630 -9.88 39.22 -7.27
N ILE A 631 -10.66 39.16 -6.18
CA ILE A 631 -10.60 38.02 -5.23
C ILE A 631 -11.47 36.83 -5.65
N ALA A 632 -12.43 36.99 -6.56
CA ALA A 632 -13.35 35.92 -6.96
C ALA A 632 -12.69 34.69 -7.65
N PRO A 633 -11.56 34.82 -8.39
CA PRO A 633 -10.85 33.68 -8.97
C PRO A 633 -10.13 32.77 -7.96
N PHE A 634 -9.80 33.28 -6.75
CA PHE A 634 -9.12 32.47 -5.74
C PHE A 634 -10.10 31.46 -5.16
N ARG A 635 -9.94 30.18 -5.56
CA ARG A 635 -10.75 29.05 -5.08
C ARG A 635 -10.36 28.59 -3.67
N VAL A 636 -10.25 29.54 -2.76
CA VAL A 636 -10.06 29.32 -1.32
C VAL A 636 -11.33 29.75 -0.62
N ASP A 637 -11.84 28.90 0.26
CA ASP A 637 -12.85 29.31 1.23
C ASP A 637 -12.19 30.33 2.18
N PHE A 638 -12.40 31.62 1.96
CA PHE A 638 -11.90 32.72 2.81
C PHE A 638 -12.60 32.76 4.19
N THR A 639 -13.12 31.62 4.64
CA THR A 639 -13.89 31.38 5.86
C THR A 639 -12.94 30.96 6.99
N ALA A 640 -12.48 31.91 7.78
CA ALA A 640 -11.81 31.62 9.03
C ALA A 640 -12.83 31.19 10.10
N LYS A 641 -12.50 30.18 10.92
CA LYS A 641 -13.25 29.84 12.14
C LYS A 641 -12.70 30.69 13.29
N GLU A 642 -13.34 31.81 13.60
CA GLU A 642 -12.98 32.61 14.77
C GLU A 642 -13.93 32.30 15.94
N THR A 643 -13.37 31.84 17.06
CA THR A 643 -14.11 31.50 18.28
C THR A 643 -14.39 32.74 19.11
N SER A 644 -15.38 33.52 18.69
CA SER A 644 -15.85 34.69 19.43
C SER A 644 -16.62 34.31 20.70
N LEU A 645 -16.60 35.15 21.73
CA LEU A 645 -17.44 35.01 22.92
C LEU A 645 -18.69 35.91 22.79
N ASP A 646 -19.87 35.31 22.75
CA ASP A 646 -21.12 36.05 22.54
C ASP A 646 -21.70 36.57 23.87
N PHE A 647 -21.35 37.81 24.19
CA PHE A 647 -21.85 38.52 25.38
C PHE A 647 -23.32 38.96 25.29
N SER A 648 -24.04 38.66 24.20
CA SER A 648 -25.45 39.07 24.04
C SER A 648 -26.35 38.42 25.09
N LYS A 649 -26.13 37.15 25.43
CA LYS A 649 -26.85 36.47 26.51
C LYS A 649 -26.50 37.03 27.89
N VAL A 650 -25.21 37.27 28.15
CA VAL A 650 -24.71 37.90 29.39
C VAL A 650 -25.38 39.25 29.63
N ARG A 651 -25.58 40.05 28.58
CA ARG A 651 -26.31 41.33 28.64
C ARG A 651 -27.77 41.14 29.05
N THR A 652 -28.48 40.20 28.41
CA THR A 652 -29.90 39.91 28.72
C THR A 652 -30.07 39.35 30.13
N ALA A 653 -29.25 38.37 30.52
CA ALA A 653 -29.25 37.80 31.86
C ALA A 653 -28.91 38.84 32.94
N ALA A 654 -28.01 39.80 32.68
CA ALA A 654 -27.75 40.91 33.59
C ALA A 654 -28.95 41.86 33.73
N TYR A 655 -29.68 42.14 32.65
CA TYR A 655 -30.94 42.90 32.72
C TYR A 655 -32.04 42.13 33.47
N GLU A 656 -32.13 40.81 33.30
CA GLU A 656 -33.07 39.99 34.06
C GLU A 656 -32.72 39.93 35.54
N LEU A 657 -31.44 39.77 35.91
CA LEU A 657 -30.97 39.85 37.30
C LEU A 657 -31.32 41.20 37.93
N LEU A 658 -31.19 42.30 37.17
CA LEU A 658 -31.55 43.64 37.61
C LEU A 658 -33.06 43.81 37.84
N GLN A 659 -33.91 43.18 37.00
CA GLN A 659 -35.37 43.16 37.19
C GLN A 659 -35.79 42.23 38.35
N LYS A 660 -35.22 41.02 38.41
CA LYS A 660 -35.42 39.99 39.43
C LYS A 660 -34.68 40.29 40.75
N ARG A 661 -34.21 41.52 40.98
CA ARG A 661 -33.40 41.94 42.14
C ARG A 661 -33.98 41.62 43.54
N LYS A 662 -35.27 41.29 43.63
CA LYS A 662 -35.93 40.83 44.87
C LYS A 662 -35.70 39.34 45.19
N GLN A 663 -35.11 38.56 44.27
CA GLN A 663 -34.96 37.10 44.34
C GLN A 663 -33.49 36.63 44.40
N LEU A 664 -32.53 37.55 44.44
CA LEU A 664 -31.07 37.29 44.44
C LEU A 664 -30.58 36.34 45.55
N PHE A 665 -31.30 36.30 46.68
CA PHE A 665 -30.96 35.48 47.85
C PHE A 665 -32.09 34.49 48.21
N SER A 666 -32.92 34.12 47.23
CA SER A 666 -33.92 33.06 47.41
C SER A 666 -33.22 31.70 47.57
N LEU A 667 -33.56 30.94 48.61
CA LEU A 667 -32.97 29.62 48.91
C LEU A 667 -33.67 28.45 48.17
N GLY A 668 -34.47 28.75 47.15
CA GLY A 668 -35.11 27.76 46.27
C GLY A 668 -34.52 27.74 44.86
N SER A 669 -35.02 26.84 44.01
CA SER A 669 -34.60 26.64 42.61
C SER A 669 -34.70 27.88 41.71
N ASN A 670 -35.40 28.93 42.16
CA ASN A 670 -35.70 30.13 41.39
C ASN A 670 -34.83 31.31 41.87
N ASN A 671 -33.52 31.09 42.03
CA ASN A 671 -32.57 32.13 42.43
C ASN A 671 -31.97 32.80 41.19
N ALA A 672 -32.29 34.08 41.00
CA ALA A 672 -31.87 34.87 39.83
C ALA A 672 -30.34 35.06 39.69
N LEU A 673 -29.57 34.83 40.75
CA LEU A 673 -28.10 34.86 40.71
C LEU A 673 -27.51 33.52 40.23
N LEU A 674 -28.13 32.38 40.56
CA LEU A 674 -27.78 31.09 39.94
C LEU A 674 -28.23 31.02 38.47
N GLU A 675 -29.41 31.56 38.17
CA GLU A 675 -29.91 31.73 36.81
C GLU A 675 -28.93 32.58 35.96
N PHE A 676 -28.45 33.70 36.49
CA PHE A 676 -27.40 34.51 35.87
C PHE A 676 -26.05 33.78 35.76
N LEU A 677 -25.65 32.94 36.72
CA LEU A 677 -24.41 32.17 36.63
C LEU A 677 -24.46 30.98 35.64
N LEU A 678 -25.66 30.52 35.24
CA LEU A 678 -25.84 29.58 34.14
C LEU A 678 -25.99 30.31 32.79
N ASP A 679 -27.05 31.11 32.62
CA ASP A 679 -27.40 31.73 31.33
C ASP A 679 -26.58 32.98 30.99
N GLY A 680 -25.91 33.57 31.99
CA GLY A 680 -24.91 34.62 31.83
C GLY A 680 -23.49 34.11 31.57
N THR A 681 -23.30 32.81 31.31
CA THR A 681 -22.03 32.32 30.75
C THR A 681 -21.85 32.83 29.31
N PRO A 682 -20.70 33.44 28.95
CA PRO A 682 -20.45 33.88 27.58
C PRO A 682 -20.28 32.66 26.68
N GLN A 683 -21.24 32.43 25.79
CA GLN A 683 -21.21 31.25 24.93
C GLN A 683 -20.17 31.41 23.82
N VAL A 684 -19.34 30.38 23.63
CA VAL A 684 -18.41 30.31 22.50
C VAL A 684 -19.23 30.20 21.22
N ARG A 685 -19.13 31.23 20.37
CA ARG A 685 -19.80 31.33 19.09
C ARG A 685 -18.76 31.30 18.00
N GLU A 686 -18.64 30.14 17.35
CA GLU A 686 -17.90 30.01 16.10
C GLU A 686 -18.52 30.95 15.06
N GLN A 687 -17.83 32.04 14.75
CA GLN A 687 -18.19 32.90 13.64
C GLN A 687 -17.30 32.53 12.45
N LEU A 688 -17.94 31.99 11.41
CA LEU A 688 -17.32 31.80 10.10
C LEU A 688 -17.15 33.16 9.43
N LEU A 689 -16.07 33.86 9.77
CA LEU A 689 -15.75 35.14 9.17
C LEU A 689 -15.25 34.90 7.75
N ASP A 690 -15.96 35.46 6.77
CA ASP A 690 -15.69 35.28 5.35
C ASP A 690 -15.18 36.60 4.79
N SER A 691 -13.90 36.64 4.43
CA SER A 691 -13.25 37.87 3.97
C SER A 691 -13.93 38.49 2.74
N ARG A 692 -14.62 37.68 1.92
CA ARG A 692 -15.44 38.17 0.81
C ARG A 692 -16.71 38.86 1.31
N LYS A 693 -17.37 38.30 2.34
CA LYS A 693 -18.54 38.92 2.98
C LYS A 693 -18.17 40.24 3.66
N ASP A 694 -16.96 40.39 4.19
CA ASP A 694 -16.51 41.66 4.77
C ASP A 694 -16.25 42.73 3.68
N VAL A 695 -15.68 42.37 2.53
CA VAL A 695 -15.62 43.26 1.35
C VAL A 695 -17.03 43.64 0.88
N ASP A 696 -17.94 42.67 0.70
CA ASP A 696 -19.33 42.91 0.30
C ASP A 696 -20.10 43.77 1.33
N ARG A 697 -19.85 43.58 2.63
CA ARG A 697 -20.44 44.35 3.73
C ARG A 697 -19.98 45.80 3.73
N GLN A 698 -18.68 46.03 3.54
CA GLN A 698 -18.14 47.40 3.48
C GLN A 698 -18.60 48.10 2.20
N LEU A 699 -18.52 47.44 1.04
CA LEU A 699 -19.07 47.94 -0.22
C LEU A 699 -20.54 48.33 -0.08
N LYS A 700 -21.37 47.48 0.53
CA LYS A 700 -22.77 47.80 0.82
C LYS A 700 -22.92 49.01 1.75
N THR A 701 -22.10 49.11 2.79
CA THR A 701 -22.15 50.21 3.77
C THR A 701 -21.80 51.55 3.14
N VAL A 702 -20.78 51.59 2.29
CA VAL A 702 -20.38 52.79 1.52
C VAL A 702 -21.45 53.13 0.49
N CYS A 703 -21.96 52.16 -0.27
CA CYS A 703 -23.07 52.39 -1.21
C CYS A 703 -24.34 52.92 -0.52
N GLU A 704 -24.70 52.41 0.66
CA GLU A 704 -25.82 52.93 1.44
C GLU A 704 -25.57 54.34 2.00
N THR A 705 -24.32 54.73 2.22
CA THR A 705 -23.95 56.09 2.69
C THR A 705 -24.02 57.06 1.52
N PHE A 706 -23.41 56.70 0.39
CA PHE A 706 -23.50 57.44 -0.88
C PHE A 706 -24.95 57.68 -1.32
N ILE A 707 -25.81 56.65 -1.24
CA ILE A 707 -27.23 56.80 -1.57
C ILE A 707 -27.94 57.80 -0.63
N LYS A 708 -27.59 57.84 0.66
CA LYS A 708 -28.16 58.80 1.62
C LYS A 708 -27.66 60.22 1.33
N ASP A 709 -26.35 60.41 1.18
CA ASP A 709 -25.77 61.74 1.03
C ASP A 709 -26.02 62.34 -0.37
N ALA A 710 -26.06 61.53 -1.44
CA ALA A 710 -26.57 61.96 -2.75
C ALA A 710 -28.06 62.37 -2.71
N THR A 711 -28.91 61.60 -2.02
CA THR A 711 -30.33 61.99 -1.84
C THR A 711 -30.43 63.31 -1.05
N LYS A 712 -29.62 63.48 -0.01
CA LYS A 712 -29.56 64.67 0.85
C LYS A 712 -29.01 65.90 0.11
N GLN A 713 -28.06 65.72 -0.81
CA GLN A 713 -27.52 66.80 -1.64
C GLN A 713 -28.58 67.41 -2.59
N LEU A 714 -29.54 66.59 -3.02
CA LEU A 714 -30.62 66.93 -3.96
C LEU A 714 -31.92 67.39 -3.26
N VAL A 715 -32.33 66.73 -2.17
CA VAL A 715 -33.66 66.85 -1.53
C VAL A 715 -33.57 67.13 -0.01
N GLY A 716 -32.37 67.44 0.50
CA GLY A 716 -32.10 67.71 1.91
C GLY A 716 -33.09 68.65 2.61
N PRO A 717 -33.44 69.83 2.04
CA PRO A 717 -34.42 70.74 2.65
C PRO A 717 -35.83 70.16 2.82
N VAL A 718 -36.28 69.28 1.92
CA VAL A 718 -37.55 68.54 2.07
C VAL A 718 -37.41 67.42 3.10
N LEU A 719 -36.26 66.74 3.19
CA LEU A 719 -36.01 65.71 4.21
C LEU A 719 -36.01 66.31 5.62
N THR A 720 -35.28 67.40 5.86
CA THR A 720 -35.26 68.08 7.16
C THR A 720 -36.62 68.67 7.53
N PHE A 721 -37.39 69.16 6.54
CA PHE A 721 -38.78 69.55 6.76
C PHE A 721 -39.66 68.36 7.18
N ILE A 722 -39.56 67.21 6.51
CA ILE A 722 -40.32 65.99 6.84
C ILE A 722 -39.98 65.51 8.26
N GLU A 723 -38.70 65.47 8.63
CA GLU A 723 -38.26 65.10 9.99
C GLU A 723 -38.75 66.09 11.05
N SER A 724 -38.69 67.40 10.78
CA SER A 724 -39.20 68.44 11.67
C SER A 724 -40.72 68.33 11.86
N ALA A 725 -41.45 68.13 10.76
CA ALA A 725 -42.90 67.96 10.77
C ALA A 725 -43.34 66.69 11.51
N GLN A 726 -42.66 65.56 11.29
CA GLN A 726 -42.93 64.31 11.98
C GLN A 726 -42.59 64.37 13.48
N ASN A 727 -41.51 65.04 13.87
CA ASN A 727 -41.19 65.24 15.28
C ASN A 727 -42.17 66.22 15.96
N HIS A 728 -42.60 67.29 15.28
CA HIS A 728 -43.63 68.20 15.80
C HIS A 728 -44.98 67.49 15.99
N LEU A 729 -45.37 66.63 15.03
CA LEU A 729 -46.58 65.81 15.11
C LEU A 729 -46.48 64.73 16.21
N ARG A 730 -45.29 64.15 16.43
CA ARG A 730 -45.05 63.13 17.49
C ARG A 730 -44.97 63.74 18.89
N ASN A 731 -44.59 65.00 19.03
CA ASN A 731 -44.45 65.67 20.32
C ASN A 731 -45.76 66.31 20.85
N GLN A 732 -46.88 66.21 20.14
CA GLN A 732 -48.17 66.67 20.67
C GLN A 732 -48.81 65.65 21.66
N PRO A 733 -49.44 66.13 22.75
CA PRO A 733 -50.05 65.28 23.78
C PRO A 733 -51.42 64.72 23.37
N GLY A 734 -51.45 63.95 22.28
CA GLY A 734 -52.65 63.24 21.79
C GLY A 734 -52.35 61.90 21.09
N GLY A 735 -51.08 61.57 20.83
CA GLY A 735 -50.66 60.40 20.04
C GLY A 735 -50.52 59.08 20.80
N ALA A 736 -51.27 58.85 21.88
CA ALA A 736 -51.15 57.62 22.69
C ALA A 736 -51.91 56.43 22.05
N LYS A 737 -51.17 55.44 21.54
CA LYS A 737 -51.73 54.18 21.02
C LYS A 737 -52.17 53.27 22.18
N PRO A 738 -53.34 52.60 22.12
CA PRO A 738 -53.83 51.79 23.24
C PRO A 738 -52.97 50.56 23.51
N ALA A 739 -52.84 50.21 24.80
CA ALA A 739 -52.24 48.95 25.26
C ALA A 739 -53.27 47.79 25.20
N PRO A 740 -52.81 46.53 25.07
CA PRO A 740 -53.69 45.36 25.09
C PRO A 740 -54.25 45.04 26.50
N VAL A 741 -55.34 44.27 26.52
CA VAL A 741 -56.24 44.09 27.69
C VAL A 741 -55.82 42.93 28.61
N ALA A 742 -56.01 43.13 29.93
CA ALA A 742 -56.25 42.03 30.88
C ALA A 742 -57.09 42.55 32.09
N GLY A 743 -58.05 41.75 32.59
CA GLY A 743 -58.61 41.93 33.95
C GLY A 743 -60.04 42.49 34.11
N ALA A 744 -61.04 41.65 33.85
CA ALA A 744 -62.41 41.56 34.44
C ALA A 744 -63.06 42.72 35.24
N GLY A 745 -64.35 43.00 34.95
CA GLY A 745 -65.29 43.68 35.86
C GLY A 745 -66.32 44.57 35.16
N GLY A 746 -67.60 44.15 35.11
CA GLY A 746 -68.73 44.98 34.65
C GLY A 746 -69.73 45.27 35.80
N PRO A 747 -70.99 45.65 35.53
CA PRO A 747 -71.62 45.92 34.22
C PRO A 747 -72.46 47.23 34.18
N THR A 748 -72.77 47.74 32.97
CA THR A 748 -74.12 48.24 32.56
C THR A 748 -74.08 48.77 31.11
N SER A 749 -75.24 48.80 30.46
CA SER A 749 -75.47 49.27 29.07
C SER A 749 -76.78 50.08 29.04
N PRO A 750 -77.22 50.67 27.91
CA PRO A 750 -76.52 51.09 26.68
C PRO A 750 -76.74 52.59 26.36
N GLY A 751 -75.99 53.19 25.42
CA GLY A 751 -76.30 54.55 24.94
C GLY A 751 -75.39 55.13 23.85
N SER A 752 -75.96 55.27 22.64
CA SER A 752 -75.54 56.07 21.48
C SER A 752 -74.14 55.90 20.84
N VAL A 753 -74.15 55.97 19.50
CA VAL A 753 -73.04 56.01 18.54
C VAL A 753 -73.57 56.83 17.34
N PRO A 754 -72.78 57.61 16.57
CA PRO A 754 -71.40 58.10 16.75
C PRO A 754 -71.29 59.64 16.78
N ALA A 755 -70.08 60.15 17.02
CA ALA A 755 -69.65 61.46 16.51
C ALA A 755 -68.15 61.44 16.15
N ALA A 756 -67.81 61.37 14.86
CA ALA A 756 -66.43 61.51 14.40
C ALA A 756 -66.10 63.00 14.19
N GLY A 757 -65.11 63.53 14.92
CA GLY A 757 -64.87 64.98 15.00
C GLY A 757 -63.42 65.39 15.23
N GLN A 758 -62.68 65.59 14.13
CA GLN A 758 -61.77 66.72 13.89
C GLN A 758 -61.02 67.32 15.11
N SER A 759 -59.84 66.80 15.46
CA SER A 759 -58.93 67.48 16.42
C SER A 759 -57.43 67.34 16.16
N THR A 760 -56.97 66.43 15.29
CA THR A 760 -55.53 66.23 14.99
C THR A 760 -55.00 67.09 13.84
N GLY A 761 -55.86 67.62 12.96
CA GLY A 761 -55.44 68.21 11.68
C GLY A 761 -54.78 69.61 11.76
N MET A 762 -54.93 70.37 12.85
CA MET A 762 -54.41 71.75 12.93
C MET A 762 -52.98 71.87 13.50
N ALA A 763 -52.36 70.77 13.91
CA ALA A 763 -51.07 70.77 14.60
C ALA A 763 -49.90 71.38 13.81
N LEU A 764 -49.90 71.22 12.48
CA LEU A 764 -48.79 71.64 11.62
C LEU A 764 -49.01 73.02 10.99
N ARG A 765 -50.24 73.35 10.56
CA ARG A 765 -50.57 74.62 9.89
C ARG A 765 -50.32 75.87 10.76
N MET A 766 -50.28 75.70 12.08
CA MET A 766 -50.00 76.78 13.06
C MET A 766 -48.51 76.99 13.36
N ALA A 767 -47.61 76.12 12.87
CA ALA A 767 -46.18 76.25 13.14
C ALA A 767 -45.49 77.16 12.11
N PRO A 768 -44.64 78.13 12.53
CA PRO A 768 -44.08 79.14 11.61
C PRO A 768 -43.15 78.55 10.54
N PHE A 769 -42.52 77.40 10.81
CA PHE A 769 -41.69 76.67 9.84
C PHE A 769 -42.51 75.92 8.76
N ALA A 770 -43.83 75.79 8.95
CA ALA A 770 -44.74 75.04 8.09
C ALA A 770 -45.80 75.94 7.42
N ALA A 771 -45.57 77.25 7.37
CA ALA A 771 -46.39 78.16 6.58
C ALA A 771 -46.33 77.80 5.08
N PRO A 772 -47.43 77.88 4.31
CA PRO A 772 -47.47 77.50 2.88
C PRO A 772 -46.35 78.11 2.02
N GLN A 773 -45.98 79.36 2.28
CA GLN A 773 -44.89 80.05 1.57
C GLN A 773 -43.49 79.50 1.90
N GLN A 774 -43.25 79.08 3.15
CA GLN A 774 -41.99 78.42 3.55
C GLN A 774 -41.85 77.08 2.84
N ILE A 775 -42.92 76.28 2.81
CA ILE A 775 -42.93 74.97 2.14
C ILE A 775 -42.75 75.14 0.62
N SER A 776 -43.41 76.12 0.00
CA SER A 776 -43.21 76.47 -1.42
C SER A 776 -41.75 76.83 -1.73
N SER A 777 -41.10 77.64 -0.88
CA SER A 777 -39.67 77.98 -0.99
C SER A 777 -38.78 76.74 -0.91
N ILE A 778 -39.02 75.86 0.07
CA ILE A 778 -38.30 74.58 0.26
C ILE A 778 -38.43 73.66 -0.96
N ILE A 779 -39.63 73.58 -1.56
CA ILE A 779 -39.91 72.80 -2.77
C ILE A 779 -39.18 73.41 -3.98
N GLN A 780 -39.26 74.73 -4.18
CA GLN A 780 -38.58 75.42 -5.27
C GLN A 780 -37.05 75.29 -5.17
N GLU A 781 -36.49 75.36 -3.96
CA GLU A 781 -35.07 75.11 -3.73
C GLU A 781 -34.68 73.65 -4.04
N CYS A 782 -35.48 72.66 -3.64
CA CYS A 782 -35.21 71.27 -4.01
C CYS A 782 -35.30 71.04 -5.52
N LEU A 783 -36.28 71.63 -6.20
CA LEU A 783 -36.39 71.57 -7.66
C LEU A 783 -35.20 72.26 -8.36
N ARG A 784 -34.67 73.35 -7.79
CA ARG A 784 -33.43 73.99 -8.25
C ARG A 784 -32.22 73.08 -8.03
N ASN A 785 -32.07 72.49 -6.85
CA ASN A 785 -30.98 71.56 -6.52
C ASN A 785 -30.98 70.31 -7.41
N ILE A 786 -32.16 69.74 -7.69
CA ILE A 786 -32.32 68.63 -8.65
C ILE A 786 -31.85 69.06 -10.04
N LYS A 787 -32.29 70.23 -10.54
CA LYS A 787 -31.91 70.71 -11.88
C LYS A 787 -30.41 71.06 -12.01
N SER A 788 -29.76 71.55 -10.96
CA SER A 788 -28.36 71.98 -11.03
C SER A 788 -27.33 70.91 -10.67
N LYS A 789 -27.61 70.00 -9.73
CA LYS A 789 -26.61 69.04 -9.22
C LYS A 789 -26.73 67.64 -9.83
N LEU A 790 -27.91 67.25 -10.30
CA LEU A 790 -28.15 65.88 -10.79
C LEU A 790 -27.25 65.50 -11.97
N ALA A 791 -27.06 66.40 -12.94
CA ALA A 791 -26.17 66.15 -14.08
C ALA A 791 -24.70 66.00 -13.65
N GLY A 792 -24.25 66.77 -12.64
CA GLY A 792 -22.91 66.64 -12.09
C GLY A 792 -22.70 65.31 -11.35
N LEU A 793 -23.69 64.90 -10.54
CA LEU A 793 -23.70 63.60 -9.85
C LEU A 793 -23.70 62.42 -10.84
N GLN A 794 -24.47 62.50 -11.92
CA GLN A 794 -24.48 61.47 -12.97
C GLN A 794 -23.13 61.41 -13.69
N ARG A 795 -22.52 62.56 -14.01
CA ARG A 795 -21.18 62.60 -14.60
C ARG A 795 -20.11 62.00 -13.69
N SER A 796 -20.11 62.30 -12.39
CA SER A 796 -19.15 61.68 -11.46
C SER A 796 -19.40 60.18 -11.29
N MET A 797 -20.67 59.74 -11.20
CA MET A 797 -20.98 58.30 -11.22
C MET A 797 -20.42 57.61 -12.47
N GLN A 798 -20.61 58.17 -13.67
CA GLN A 798 -20.07 57.63 -14.92
C GLN A 798 -18.52 57.62 -14.97
N LEU A 799 -17.88 58.69 -14.50
CA LEU A 799 -16.41 58.84 -14.46
C LEU A 799 -15.73 57.80 -13.56
N TYR A 800 -16.34 57.51 -12.40
CA TYR A 800 -15.82 56.53 -11.46
C TYR A 800 -16.24 55.09 -11.83
N LEU A 801 -17.49 54.88 -12.24
CA LEU A 801 -18.09 53.57 -12.48
C LEU A 801 -18.22 53.29 -13.99
N ALA A 802 -17.24 52.60 -14.56
CA ALA A 802 -17.20 52.28 -15.99
C ALA A 802 -18.32 51.33 -16.50
N ASN A 803 -19.20 50.83 -15.63
CA ASN A 803 -20.31 49.96 -15.98
C ASN A 803 -21.67 50.63 -15.71
N LYS A 804 -22.45 50.84 -16.77
CA LYS A 804 -23.80 51.43 -16.76
C LYS A 804 -24.82 50.62 -15.95
N ASP A 805 -24.64 49.30 -15.83
CA ASP A 805 -25.52 48.48 -14.97
C ASP A 805 -25.32 48.82 -13.49
N THR A 806 -24.07 48.98 -13.06
CA THR A 806 -23.73 49.39 -11.68
C THR A 806 -24.22 50.80 -11.39
N GLU A 807 -24.04 51.73 -12.34
CA GLU A 807 -24.59 53.09 -12.29
C GLU A 807 -26.11 53.06 -12.08
N PHE A 808 -26.85 52.31 -12.90
CA PHE A 808 -28.30 52.18 -12.81
C PHE A 808 -28.76 51.54 -11.49
N ILE A 809 -28.05 50.52 -11.00
CA ILE A 809 -28.32 49.85 -9.72
C ILE A 809 -28.19 50.83 -8.53
N LEU A 810 -27.20 51.73 -8.55
CA LEU A 810 -27.01 52.75 -7.50
C LEU A 810 -27.95 53.95 -7.66
N PHE A 811 -28.25 54.36 -8.90
CA PHE A 811 -29.12 55.50 -9.17
C PHE A 811 -30.60 55.20 -8.87
N ARG A 812 -31.05 53.95 -9.05
CA ARG A 812 -32.45 53.55 -8.83
C ARG A 812 -32.93 53.77 -7.39
N PRO A 813 -32.19 53.39 -6.32
CA PRO A 813 -32.47 53.80 -4.94
C PRO A 813 -32.57 55.31 -4.75
N ILE A 814 -31.65 56.10 -5.32
CA ILE A 814 -31.65 57.58 -5.19
C ILE A 814 -32.92 58.15 -5.82
N ARG A 815 -33.26 57.75 -7.06
CA ARG A 815 -34.52 58.11 -7.74
C ARG A 815 -35.76 57.75 -6.91
N ASN A 816 -35.80 56.55 -6.33
CA ASN A 816 -36.91 56.11 -5.50
C ASN A 816 -37.03 56.91 -4.19
N ASN A 817 -35.90 57.24 -3.55
CA ASN A 817 -35.87 58.05 -2.33
C ASN A 817 -36.33 59.48 -2.58
N ILE A 818 -35.94 60.08 -3.72
CA ILE A 818 -36.40 61.41 -4.15
C ILE A 818 -37.92 61.41 -4.30
N ILE A 819 -38.46 60.53 -5.16
CA ILE A 819 -39.91 60.43 -5.41
C ILE A 819 -40.67 60.13 -4.11
N GLY A 820 -40.18 59.18 -3.31
CA GLY A 820 -40.77 58.82 -2.02
C GLY A 820 -40.73 59.93 -0.96
N SER A 821 -39.80 60.89 -1.06
CA SER A 821 -39.74 62.06 -0.18
C SER A 821 -40.84 63.07 -0.52
N PHE A 822 -41.04 63.36 -1.79
CA PHE A 822 -42.14 64.23 -2.22
C PHE A 822 -43.52 63.59 -2.00
N VAL A 823 -43.67 62.27 -2.19
CA VAL A 823 -44.92 61.55 -1.84
C VAL A 823 -45.20 61.63 -0.33
N LYS A 824 -44.18 61.54 0.54
CA LYS A 824 -44.33 61.75 1.98
C LYS A 824 -44.71 63.20 2.32
N LEU A 825 -44.15 64.17 1.61
CA LEU A 825 -44.49 65.59 1.76
C LEU A 825 -45.96 65.84 1.38
N GLU A 826 -46.40 65.32 0.23
CA GLU A 826 -47.78 65.36 -0.25
C GLU A 826 -48.75 64.70 0.76
N GLN A 827 -48.41 63.53 1.29
CA GLN A 827 -49.20 62.86 2.34
C GLN A 827 -49.29 63.70 3.63
N ILE A 828 -48.20 64.32 4.08
CA ILE A 828 -48.20 65.20 5.27
C ILE A 828 -49.08 66.43 5.03
N LEU A 829 -49.06 67.01 3.82
CA LEU A 829 -49.90 68.14 3.44
C LEU A 829 -51.40 67.76 3.39
N MET A 830 -51.73 66.59 2.81
CA MET A 830 -53.13 66.11 2.77
C MET A 830 -53.68 65.72 4.14
N LEU A 831 -52.88 65.12 5.03
CA LEU A 831 -53.32 64.66 6.34
C LEU A 831 -53.52 65.80 7.36
N ASN A 832 -52.85 66.95 7.19
CA ASN A 832 -52.84 68.05 8.16
C ASN A 832 -53.66 69.28 7.71
N ALA A 833 -54.80 69.02 7.06
CA ALA A 833 -55.89 69.99 6.83
C ALA A 833 -55.47 71.36 6.23
N TYR A 834 -54.49 71.38 5.34
CA TYR A 834 -54.20 72.54 4.50
C TYR A 834 -55.37 72.79 3.53
N THR A 835 -55.71 74.06 3.27
CA THR A 835 -56.81 74.40 2.36
C THR A 835 -56.41 74.15 0.90
N LYS A 836 -57.39 74.14 -0.01
CA LYS A 836 -57.10 74.08 -1.47
C LYS A 836 -56.20 75.24 -1.90
N ASP A 837 -56.42 76.42 -1.34
CA ASP A 837 -55.65 77.62 -1.66
C ASP A 837 -54.22 77.52 -1.09
N ASP A 838 -54.05 77.04 0.15
CA ASP A 838 -52.73 76.73 0.71
C ASP A 838 -51.96 75.75 -0.19
N LEU A 839 -52.62 74.69 -0.67
CA LEU A 839 -52.00 73.68 -1.53
C LEU A 839 -51.57 74.25 -2.90
N THR A 840 -52.33 75.20 -3.47
CA THR A 840 -51.88 75.91 -4.68
C THR A 840 -50.67 76.81 -4.41
N ILE A 841 -50.61 77.48 -3.25
CA ILE A 841 -49.46 78.29 -2.82
C ILE A 841 -48.21 77.41 -2.62
N VAL A 842 -48.39 76.22 -2.02
CA VAL A 842 -47.31 75.24 -1.83
C VAL A 842 -46.79 74.68 -3.16
N SER A 843 -47.66 74.51 -4.17
CA SER A 843 -47.28 74.07 -5.54
C SER A 843 -46.42 72.79 -5.54
N CYS A 844 -46.82 71.79 -4.75
CA CYS A 844 -46.09 70.52 -4.68
C CYS A 844 -46.20 69.75 -6.01
N PRO A 845 -45.08 69.38 -6.66
CA PRO A 845 -45.11 68.63 -7.91
C PRO A 845 -45.48 67.15 -7.66
N SER A 846 -46.25 66.56 -8.57
CA SER A 846 -46.67 65.16 -8.43
C SER A 846 -45.51 64.18 -8.59
N ALA A 847 -45.67 62.97 -8.04
CA ALA A 847 -44.70 61.88 -8.20
C ALA A 847 -44.34 61.60 -9.68
N GLU A 848 -45.30 61.73 -10.59
CA GLU A 848 -45.08 61.58 -12.04
C GLU A 848 -44.26 62.75 -12.61
N GLN A 849 -44.58 64.00 -12.26
CA GLN A 849 -43.83 65.18 -12.70
C GLN A 849 -42.37 65.12 -12.25
N ILE A 850 -42.10 64.63 -11.03
CA ILE A 850 -40.75 64.41 -10.50
C ILE A 850 -40.07 63.25 -11.25
N SER A 851 -40.77 62.14 -11.49
CA SER A 851 -40.25 61.00 -12.25
C SER A 851 -39.87 61.39 -13.69
N VAL A 852 -40.67 62.26 -14.33
CA VAL A 852 -40.37 62.85 -15.65
C VAL A 852 -39.17 63.81 -15.55
N LEU A 853 -39.13 64.70 -14.55
CA LEU A 853 -38.00 65.63 -14.35
C LEU A 853 -36.68 64.86 -14.21
N LEU A 854 -36.63 63.86 -13.32
CA LEU A 854 -35.47 62.99 -13.11
C LEU A 854 -35.10 62.18 -14.36
N SER A 855 -36.04 61.90 -15.27
CA SER A 855 -35.75 61.20 -16.53
C SER A 855 -35.30 62.16 -17.65
N SER A 856 -35.78 63.40 -17.64
CA SER A 856 -35.44 64.42 -18.64
C SER A 856 -33.99 64.89 -18.53
N VAL A 857 -33.44 64.95 -17.30
CA VAL A 857 -32.04 65.31 -17.07
C VAL A 857 -31.07 64.26 -17.61
N ASN A 858 -31.43 62.97 -17.59
CA ASN A 858 -30.62 61.90 -18.20
C ASN A 858 -30.40 62.10 -19.71
N LEU A 859 -31.34 62.74 -20.44
CA LEU A 859 -31.14 63.04 -21.86
C LEU A 859 -30.24 64.28 -22.07
N ALA A 860 -30.24 65.23 -21.14
CA ALA A 860 -29.48 66.48 -21.27
C ALA A 860 -27.95 66.27 -21.13
N GLY A 861 -27.51 65.21 -20.45
CA GLY A 861 -26.09 64.85 -20.33
C GLY A 861 -25.48 64.20 -21.58
N GLY A 862 -26.31 63.70 -22.52
CA GLY A 862 -25.87 62.93 -23.70
C GLY A 862 -25.67 63.74 -24.97
N ALA A 863 -25.34 65.03 -24.88
CA ALA A 863 -25.37 65.97 -26.01
C ALA A 863 -24.09 65.99 -26.89
N THR A 864 -23.53 64.83 -27.21
CA THR A 864 -22.63 64.62 -28.37
C THR A 864 -23.28 63.57 -29.28
N GLY A 865 -23.72 64.00 -30.46
CA GLY A 865 -24.88 63.39 -31.10
C GLY A 865 -24.61 62.21 -32.02
N GLU A 866 -25.39 61.14 -31.86
CA GLU A 866 -25.77 60.22 -32.94
C GLU A 866 -27.30 60.26 -33.14
N GLN A 867 -27.75 60.21 -34.39
CA GLN A 867 -29.19 60.21 -34.72
C GLN A 867 -29.74 58.77 -34.76
N PRO A 868 -30.89 58.47 -34.12
CA PRO A 868 -31.53 57.18 -34.25
C PRO A 868 -32.32 57.09 -35.57
N VAL A 869 -31.82 56.31 -36.53
CA VAL A 869 -32.57 55.94 -37.74
C VAL A 869 -33.59 54.84 -37.38
N PRO A 870 -34.89 54.99 -37.72
CA PRO A 870 -35.90 54.02 -37.33
C PRO A 870 -35.87 52.77 -38.22
N SER A 871 -36.10 51.59 -37.62
CA SER A 871 -36.36 50.35 -38.35
C SER A 871 -37.49 49.55 -37.70
N PHE A 872 -38.52 49.22 -38.49
CA PHE A 872 -39.67 48.41 -38.10
C PHE A 872 -39.53 47.00 -38.73
N GLY A 873 -39.56 45.94 -37.91
CA GLY A 873 -39.52 44.57 -38.44
C GLY A 873 -39.39 43.49 -37.36
N LYS A 874 -40.53 42.92 -36.93
CA LYS A 874 -40.63 41.68 -36.13
C LYS A 874 -41.03 40.51 -37.06
N PRO A 875 -40.87 39.22 -36.70
CA PRO A 875 -41.07 38.68 -35.34
C PRO A 875 -40.11 37.59 -34.82
N GLN A 876 -40.12 37.41 -33.50
CA GLN A 876 -39.86 36.14 -32.81
C GLN A 876 -41.18 35.57 -32.24
N PRO A 877 -41.31 34.23 -32.07
CA PRO A 877 -42.50 33.60 -31.49
C PRO A 877 -42.57 33.76 -29.96
N VAL A 878 -43.77 33.58 -29.39
CA VAL A 878 -44.11 33.85 -27.98
C VAL A 878 -44.62 32.59 -27.27
N ARG A 879 -44.18 32.35 -26.03
CA ARG A 879 -44.88 31.66 -24.90
C ARG A 879 -43.91 31.50 -23.70
N LYS A 880 -44.33 31.56 -22.43
CA LYS A 880 -45.60 32.04 -21.82
C LYS A 880 -45.34 32.45 -20.34
N ILE A 881 -46.34 33.06 -19.70
CA ILE A 881 -46.30 33.61 -18.33
C ILE A 881 -46.83 32.56 -17.31
N SER A 882 -46.49 32.72 -16.02
CA SER A 882 -47.29 32.44 -14.79
C SER A 882 -46.51 31.71 -13.68
N THR A 883 -46.78 31.83 -12.37
CA THR A 883 -47.17 32.91 -11.41
C THR A 883 -47.43 32.23 -10.04
N SER A 884 -47.62 32.99 -8.96
CA SER A 884 -47.98 32.55 -7.58
C SER A 884 -46.96 31.67 -6.83
N SER A 885 -46.69 31.74 -5.51
CA SER A 885 -47.16 32.49 -4.32
C SER A 885 -47.93 31.70 -3.25
N ILE A 886 -47.32 31.59 -2.05
CA ILE A 886 -47.95 31.47 -0.71
C ILE A 886 -48.76 30.19 -0.42
N GLY A 887 -48.40 29.48 0.66
CA GLY A 887 -49.23 28.43 1.26
C GLY A 887 -48.45 27.53 2.21
N SER A 888 -48.75 27.55 3.51
CA SER A 888 -48.07 26.79 4.56
C SER A 888 -49.01 25.79 5.25
N ASN A 889 -48.58 24.53 5.46
CA ASN A 889 -48.49 23.90 6.80
C ASN A 889 -48.26 22.36 6.81
N ALA A 890 -47.53 21.93 7.85
CA ALA A 890 -47.72 20.74 8.70
C ALA A 890 -47.44 19.28 8.22
N ALA A 891 -46.91 18.52 9.20
CA ALA A 891 -47.13 17.10 9.53
C ALA A 891 -46.43 15.95 8.75
N GLU A 892 -45.33 15.47 9.37
CA GLU A 892 -45.07 14.07 9.78
C GLU A 892 -44.91 12.87 8.79
N ALA A 893 -44.39 11.77 9.37
CA ALA A 893 -44.27 10.38 8.90
C ALA A 893 -43.02 9.94 8.09
N VAL A 894 -42.64 8.67 8.34
CA VAL A 894 -41.36 7.97 8.10
C VAL A 894 -41.66 6.45 8.16
N PRO A 895 -40.92 5.48 7.56
CA PRO A 895 -40.12 5.39 6.32
C PRO A 895 -40.72 4.27 5.38
N PRO A 896 -40.03 3.18 4.96
CA PRO A 896 -38.82 3.00 4.12
C PRO A 896 -39.06 2.21 2.79
N ALA A 897 -37.98 1.98 2.01
CA ALA A 897 -37.50 0.63 1.57
C ALA A 897 -37.26 0.33 0.06
N LYS A 898 -36.04 -0.18 -0.19
CA LYS A 898 -35.59 -1.22 -1.15
C LYS A 898 -35.64 -0.97 -2.67
N ALA A 899 -34.71 -1.66 -3.34
CA ALA A 899 -34.50 -1.69 -4.80
C ALA A 899 -34.95 -3.05 -5.40
N PRO A 900 -35.09 -3.15 -6.73
CA PRO A 900 -35.21 -4.42 -7.46
C PRO A 900 -33.97 -4.78 -8.30
N VAL A 901 -33.91 -6.03 -8.76
CA VAL A 901 -32.85 -6.64 -9.60
C VAL A 901 -33.50 -7.48 -10.72
N GLU A 902 -32.74 -7.76 -11.78
CA GLU A 902 -32.90 -8.87 -12.76
C GLU A 902 -33.91 -8.82 -13.92
N LYS A 903 -33.40 -9.09 -15.14
CA LYS A 903 -33.83 -10.11 -16.16
C LYS A 903 -32.84 -10.07 -17.37
N LYS A 904 -32.29 -11.17 -17.91
CA LYS A 904 -32.86 -12.22 -18.83
C LYS A 904 -33.23 -11.67 -20.23
N VAL A 905 -33.09 -12.31 -21.41
CA VAL A 905 -32.78 -13.69 -21.93
C VAL A 905 -32.35 -13.60 -23.43
N SER A 906 -31.93 -14.57 -24.29
CA SER A 906 -31.65 -16.04 -24.26
C SER A 906 -31.03 -16.55 -25.60
N PHE A 907 -30.27 -17.66 -25.58
CA PHE A 907 -30.11 -18.70 -26.65
C PHE A 907 -29.35 -18.32 -27.96
N ASP A 908 -28.88 -19.23 -28.83
CA ASP A 908 -29.04 -20.71 -29.09
C ASP A 908 -27.71 -21.27 -29.71
N SER A 909 -27.40 -22.52 -30.10
CA SER A 909 -27.95 -23.92 -30.13
C SER A 909 -26.75 -24.90 -30.38
N GLY A 910 -26.79 -26.24 -30.54
CA GLY A 910 -27.85 -27.28 -30.45
C GLY A 910 -27.58 -28.53 -31.34
N ALA A 911 -27.88 -29.75 -30.86
CA ALA A 911 -28.00 -31.05 -31.58
C ALA A 911 -26.70 -31.71 -32.20
N ASN A 912 -26.59 -33.04 -32.44
CA ASN A 912 -27.49 -34.17 -32.19
C ASN A 912 -26.79 -35.55 -31.95
N THR A 913 -27.56 -36.44 -31.34
CA THR A 913 -27.59 -37.92 -31.17
C THR A 913 -27.18 -38.78 -32.39
N VAL A 914 -26.87 -40.09 -32.31
CA VAL A 914 -27.68 -41.29 -31.93
C VAL A 914 -26.66 -42.46 -31.65
N VAL A 915 -26.63 -43.14 -30.48
CA VAL A 915 -27.46 -44.29 -30.01
C VAL A 915 -27.25 -45.58 -30.84
N GLU A 916 -26.94 -46.80 -30.36
CA GLU A 916 -26.56 -47.46 -29.07
C GLU A 916 -25.51 -48.58 -29.42
N ILE A 917 -25.17 -49.71 -28.76
CA ILE A 917 -25.59 -50.56 -27.58
C ILE A 917 -24.35 -51.49 -27.24
N ASP A 918 -24.13 -52.24 -26.14
CA ASP A 918 -24.86 -52.52 -24.88
C ASP A 918 -23.95 -52.58 -23.61
N ARG A 919 -23.63 -53.77 -23.04
CA ARG A 919 -23.39 -53.98 -21.58
C ARG A 919 -22.40 -55.13 -21.19
N ASP A 920 -22.49 -55.60 -19.93
CA ASP A 920 -21.69 -56.54 -19.09
C ASP A 920 -20.32 -55.97 -18.65
N GLU A 921 -20.03 -55.49 -17.42
CA GLU A 921 -20.41 -55.75 -16.00
C GLU A 921 -19.52 -56.74 -15.20
N GLU A 922 -19.48 -56.52 -13.87
CA GLU A 922 -18.75 -57.25 -12.80
C GLU A 922 -17.21 -57.00 -12.69
N GLN A 923 -16.58 -56.94 -11.49
CA GLN A 923 -17.12 -57.03 -10.12
C GLN A 923 -16.31 -56.26 -9.05
N ASP A 924 -17.03 -55.93 -7.97
CA ASP A 924 -16.71 -55.41 -6.64
C ASP A 924 -15.33 -55.62 -5.98
N THR A 925 -15.06 -54.77 -4.97
CA THR A 925 -14.93 -55.32 -3.60
C THR A 925 -15.37 -54.29 -2.53
N GLU A 926 -16.23 -54.72 -1.60
CA GLU A 926 -16.73 -53.92 -0.46
C GLU A 926 -16.91 -54.81 0.79
N LYS A 927 -17.22 -54.19 1.96
CA LYS A 927 -17.47 -54.74 3.32
C LYS A 927 -16.21 -54.90 4.21
N GLY A 928 -16.22 -54.52 5.49
CA GLY A 928 -17.19 -53.71 6.25
C GLY A 928 -17.36 -54.13 7.73
N LYS A 929 -17.91 -53.21 8.57
CA LYS A 929 -18.39 -53.38 9.98
C LYS A 929 -17.33 -53.80 11.03
N GLU A 930 -17.40 -53.43 12.32
CA GLU A 930 -18.29 -52.52 13.10
C GLU A 930 -17.45 -51.78 14.20
N VAL A 931 -17.80 -51.40 15.44
CA VAL A 931 -18.92 -51.64 16.38
C VAL A 931 -19.07 -50.42 17.35
N ILE A 932 -19.93 -50.51 18.38
CA ILE A 932 -20.22 -49.47 19.40
C ILE A 932 -20.01 -50.04 20.82
N VAL A 933 -19.61 -49.24 21.83
CA VAL A 933 -20.08 -49.25 23.26
C VAL A 933 -19.34 -48.19 24.12
N GLU A 934 -19.96 -47.74 25.21
CA GLU A 934 -19.58 -46.60 26.09
C GLU A 934 -19.01 -46.99 27.47
N THR A 935 -18.24 -46.09 28.10
CA THR A 935 -18.10 -45.85 29.57
C THR A 935 -17.36 -44.49 29.72
N GLN A 936 -17.74 -43.45 30.49
CA GLN A 936 -17.99 -43.31 31.96
C GLN A 936 -16.78 -43.81 32.79
N GLU A 937 -16.21 -43.15 33.81
CA GLU A 937 -16.55 -42.02 34.73
C GLU A 937 -15.28 -41.16 35.01
N ALA A 938 -15.22 -39.97 35.66
CA ALA A 938 -16.17 -38.90 36.08
C ALA A 938 -15.33 -37.65 36.55
N GLU A 939 -15.82 -36.84 37.51
CA GLU A 939 -15.23 -35.57 38.03
C GLU A 939 -15.35 -35.53 39.59
N VAL A 940 -14.96 -34.56 40.46
CA VAL A 940 -14.32 -33.20 40.51
C VAL A 940 -14.05 -32.87 42.02
N PRO A 941 -13.41 -31.78 42.54
CA PRO A 941 -12.37 -30.82 42.10
C PRO A 941 -11.15 -30.80 43.11
N VAL A 942 -10.88 -29.66 43.81
CA VAL A 942 -9.97 -29.41 44.97
C VAL A 942 -8.46 -29.23 44.61
N GLU A 943 -7.68 -28.25 45.11
CA GLU A 943 -7.88 -27.16 46.12
C GLU A 943 -7.09 -25.87 45.74
N GLN A 944 -7.38 -24.73 46.40
CA GLN A 944 -6.51 -23.54 46.43
C GLN A 944 -6.10 -23.23 47.88
N SER A 945 -4.80 -23.09 48.14
CA SER A 945 -4.26 -22.69 49.46
C SER A 945 -3.02 -21.80 49.33
N ASP A 946 -3.28 -20.49 49.35
CA ASP A 946 -2.72 -19.47 50.26
C ASP A 946 -1.20 -19.42 50.64
N GLN A 947 -0.73 -18.21 50.96
CA GLN A 947 0.55 -17.85 51.60
C GLN A 947 1.86 -18.06 50.78
N SER A 948 2.91 -17.23 50.94
CA SER A 948 3.08 -15.98 51.73
C SER A 948 4.15 -15.05 51.12
N GLU A 949 4.16 -13.79 51.57
CA GLU A 949 5.15 -12.76 51.21
C GLU A 949 6.58 -13.10 51.69
N SER A 950 7.59 -12.59 50.97
CA SER A 950 8.82 -12.07 51.60
C SER A 950 9.46 -11.01 50.72
N ALA A 951 9.85 -9.87 51.31
CA ALA A 951 10.49 -8.75 50.62
C ALA A 951 11.95 -8.60 51.06
N SER A 952 12.82 -8.17 50.14
CA SER A 952 14.19 -7.78 50.48
C SER A 952 14.66 -6.59 49.64
N SER A 953 14.62 -5.40 50.24
CA SER A 953 15.21 -4.17 49.68
C SER A 953 16.68 -4.05 50.10
N VAL A 954 17.59 -3.84 49.15
CA VAL A 954 18.94 -3.30 49.41
C VAL A 954 19.32 -2.34 48.29
N GLN A 955 20.03 -1.27 48.62
CA GLN A 955 20.46 -0.20 47.72
C GLN A 955 21.89 -0.43 47.21
N SER A 956 22.18 -0.06 45.96
CA SER A 956 23.39 0.66 45.52
C SER A 956 23.21 1.15 44.08
#